data_AF-A0A660MAU9-F1
#
_entry.id   AF-A0A660MAU9-F1
#
_cell.length_a   1.000
_cell.length_b   1.000
_cell.length_c   1.000
_cell.angle_alpha   90.00
_cell.angle_beta   90.00
_cell.angle_gamma   90.00
#
_symmetry.space_group_name_H-M   'P 1'
#
loop_
_entity.id
_entity.type
_entity.pdbx_description
1 polymer ?
#
loop_
_entity_poly.entity_id
_entity_poly.type
_entity_poly.pdbx_seq_one_letter_code
_entity_poly.pdbx_strand_id
1 'polypeptide(L)'
;MPNGETVRKRTLLHEPNMPADTNKEDNKQKDTPPIAAALAKCSIDATELSSQKSYTVEEIRDYISCRDYSKPTAHLDLTTEDAQKLLDSGDEVTLLVGLKYFGQLDPTIAQQICDIGSIAVPFRLKQFPGIDYDDITKRMTQAGHKWVSQVGLGNFTELNDELAHRMVEAGEGGLALRREEVQITDVDSVLCHLIDYGDVDDVLMAINSPREDRCNSIDITKVVSYIARHKGLNEDDLERIIKNNPSIDRTTVSLALIDHGSADMVFTMLDSMAVDQQRFAAGLTDRYEVLLESDVSDETFARCGELMGDKRPDSMVRAEEFFGSATVSRVKLLQEMLDGNVPDTVRQLGVTSAGEAGITELRSVIETFRQAFQAAELDEVYTKQLEESPVLRDVLMTLTGYKGSRWGGNSDAGLQEKIRYHNQAAEDGRIAAMKEFYRPSDVYSIATVAGKKERIGWTPDVIERYDVLRNDIMHARALTGPQGGGMRQAIDELRADIFVELEDLQYRIDTTDNNDPKANIKVSNLKRRKVALQKYVEQVQQGDFADTTRFVMDSPADFTRGFQELQPYKSLHQSMRRLVYAWAMRKQPNQRREMAGLSVQPSIESLASMREFIEHIVNQEVYGRYFSDKKQANKFKQMNSTRALEEAMNLHQQKAERLGTTTLQFIPTRGILMEMSGQIADACWADKYDSLAEDFPNFTSLMIKARPGKKNERIVGAAMLIETHDSQTGEDVLLIRGLNPTENYIHKIDVGEFYNAVVDYVSKTAEAAGAKPAIVIDDHSGGSTTNRPTLYGYIRAQQPTLPKVSVPRDETFFNTYDVSSKSHLVR
;
A
#
# COMPACT_ATOMS: atom_id res chain seq x y z
N MET A 1 4.37 -26.39 31.56
CA MET A 1 4.51 -27.81 31.17
C MET A 1 3.18 -28.52 31.37
N PRO A 2 2.77 -29.48 30.51
CA PRO A 2 3.20 -29.81 29.14
C PRO A 2 2.08 -29.52 28.11
N ASN A 3 2.34 -28.83 26.99
CA ASN A 3 2.82 -29.29 25.67
C ASN A 3 1.85 -30.21 24.88
N GLY A 4 1.27 -29.67 23.81
CA GLY A 4 0.51 -30.40 22.79
C GLY A 4 0.31 -29.55 21.53
N GLU A 5 1.33 -29.45 20.69
CA GLU A 5 1.23 -28.88 19.33
C GLU A 5 1.11 -30.01 18.30
N THR A 6 0.06 -29.97 17.50
CA THR A 6 -0.14 -30.78 16.29
C THR A 6 0.37 -30.02 15.06
N VAL A 7 1.45 -30.52 14.44
CA VAL A 7 1.94 -30.04 13.14
C VAL A 7 1.92 -31.16 12.09
N ARG A 8 1.51 -30.71 10.89
CA ARG A 8 1.30 -31.40 9.62
C ARG A 8 2.51 -32.22 9.14
N LYS A 9 2.22 -33.42 8.59
CA LYS A 9 3.19 -34.25 7.85
C LYS A 9 3.32 -33.75 6.40
N ARG A 10 4.55 -33.47 5.97
CA ARG A 10 5.01 -33.43 4.58
C ARG A 10 6.34 -34.20 4.56
N THR A 11 6.37 -35.37 3.93
CA THR A 11 7.57 -36.21 3.84
C THR A 11 8.26 -35.92 2.52
N LEU A 12 9.45 -35.34 2.59
CA LEU A 12 10.38 -35.20 1.47
C LEU A 12 11.38 -36.34 1.46
N LEU A 13 11.71 -36.75 0.24
CA LEU A 13 12.68 -37.75 -0.17
C LEU A 13 14.10 -37.43 0.34
N HIS A 14 14.82 -38.47 0.77
CA HIS A 14 16.27 -38.46 0.83
C HIS A 14 16.83 -39.80 0.37
N GLU A 15 17.64 -39.76 -0.69
CA GLU A 15 18.64 -40.78 -0.98
C GLU A 15 19.68 -40.81 0.16
N PRO A 16 20.38 -41.94 0.36
CA PRO A 16 21.83 -41.79 0.41
C PRO A 16 22.64 -42.93 -0.24
N ASN A 17 23.81 -42.50 -0.73
CA ASN A 17 24.96 -43.26 -1.20
C ASN A 17 25.53 -44.25 -0.17
N MET A 18 26.11 -45.34 -0.71
CA MET A 18 26.94 -46.35 -0.03
C MET A 18 28.27 -45.81 0.53
N PRO A 19 28.85 -46.47 1.56
CA PRO A 19 30.28 -46.49 1.82
C PRO A 19 30.94 -47.84 1.49
N ALA A 20 32.27 -47.80 1.35
CA ALA A 20 33.16 -48.86 0.89
C ALA A 20 33.78 -49.74 2.01
N ASP A 21 34.18 -50.94 1.59
CA ASP A 21 35.26 -51.85 2.05
C ASP A 21 35.29 -52.43 3.48
N THR A 22 35.29 -53.77 3.59
CA THR A 22 36.51 -54.59 3.84
C THR A 22 36.21 -56.11 4.03
N ASN A 23 36.80 -56.93 3.14
CA ASN A 23 37.48 -58.23 3.35
C ASN A 23 37.08 -59.17 4.53
N LYS A 24 36.62 -60.41 4.21
CA LYS A 24 37.44 -61.65 4.14
C LYS A 24 36.59 -62.94 4.09
N GLU A 25 36.87 -63.71 3.03
CA GLU A 25 36.87 -65.18 2.85
C GLU A 25 36.04 -66.13 3.75
N ASP A 26 35.16 -66.84 3.02
CA ASP A 26 35.11 -68.31 2.87
C ASP A 26 33.99 -69.15 3.50
N ASN A 27 33.25 -69.74 2.54
CA ASN A 27 32.60 -71.04 2.51
C ASN A 27 31.31 -71.28 3.31
N LYS A 28 30.18 -71.06 2.62
CA LYS A 28 29.25 -72.16 2.29
C LYS A 28 28.35 -71.84 1.10
N GLN A 29 28.42 -72.75 0.15
CA GLN A 29 27.74 -72.84 -1.13
C GLN A 29 26.21 -72.93 -1.00
N LYS A 30 25.49 -72.01 -1.66
CA LYS A 30 24.12 -72.16 -2.15
C LYS A 30 24.06 -71.53 -3.54
N ASP A 31 24.33 -72.37 -4.54
CA ASP A 31 24.27 -72.03 -5.96
C ASP A 31 22.85 -71.61 -6.33
N THR A 32 22.69 -70.32 -6.66
CA THR A 32 21.50 -69.77 -7.32
C THR A 32 21.76 -69.85 -8.83
N PRO A 33 20.86 -70.39 -9.66
CA PRO A 33 21.21 -70.71 -11.04
C PRO A 33 21.42 -69.46 -11.90
N PRO A 34 22.35 -69.49 -12.86
CA PRO A 34 22.53 -68.45 -13.85
C PRO A 34 21.34 -68.43 -14.82
N ILE A 35 20.97 -67.22 -15.25
CA ILE A 35 19.93 -66.89 -16.25
C ILE A 35 20.08 -67.69 -17.57
N ALA A 36 21.24 -68.31 -17.81
CA ALA A 36 21.48 -69.25 -18.91
C ALA A 36 20.65 -70.55 -18.85
N ALA A 37 20.14 -70.99 -17.69
CA ALA A 37 19.37 -72.23 -17.56
C ALA A 37 17.84 -72.06 -17.79
N ALA A 38 17.31 -70.83 -17.71
CA ALA A 38 15.90 -70.57 -18.04
C ALA A 38 15.67 -70.43 -19.56
N LEU A 39 16.72 -70.04 -20.31
CA LEU A 39 16.67 -69.86 -21.77
C LEU A 39 16.73 -71.18 -22.58
N ALA A 40 16.91 -72.34 -21.93
CA ALA A 40 17.03 -73.64 -22.60
C ALA A 40 15.71 -74.42 -22.75
N LYS A 41 14.54 -73.83 -22.46
CA LYS A 41 13.21 -74.47 -22.62
C LYS A 41 12.28 -73.83 -23.66
N CYS A 42 12.65 -72.71 -24.29
CA CYS A 42 11.90 -72.15 -25.42
C CYS A 42 12.30 -72.88 -26.72
N SER A 43 11.84 -74.11 -26.93
CA SER A 43 11.77 -74.71 -28.28
C SER A 43 10.31 -74.78 -28.66
N ILE A 44 9.73 -73.61 -28.87
CA ILE A 44 8.45 -73.50 -29.55
C ILE A 44 8.74 -73.58 -31.04
N ASP A 45 8.30 -74.66 -31.69
CA ASP A 45 8.33 -74.75 -33.14
C ASP A 45 7.22 -73.85 -33.69
N ALA A 46 7.57 -72.61 -34.05
CA ALA A 46 6.65 -71.62 -34.61
C ALA A 46 5.93 -72.15 -35.87
N THR A 47 6.48 -73.18 -36.51
CA THR A 47 5.90 -73.87 -37.67
C THR A 47 4.69 -74.74 -37.27
N GLU A 48 4.72 -75.41 -36.11
CA GLU A 48 3.59 -76.19 -35.58
C GLU A 48 2.45 -75.27 -35.12
N LEU A 49 2.75 -74.19 -34.40
CA LEU A 49 1.74 -73.22 -33.98
C LEU A 49 1.06 -72.53 -35.16
N SER A 50 1.79 -72.14 -36.21
CA SER A 50 1.18 -71.49 -37.39
C SER A 50 0.08 -72.30 -38.09
N SER A 51 -0.04 -73.61 -37.79
CA SER A 51 -1.06 -74.51 -38.34
C SER A 51 -2.31 -74.68 -37.46
N GLN A 52 -2.32 -74.14 -36.24
CA GLN A 52 -3.45 -74.20 -35.30
C GLN A 52 -4.47 -73.09 -35.59
N LYS A 53 -5.77 -73.40 -35.44
CA LYS A 53 -6.87 -72.44 -35.68
C LYS A 53 -7.17 -71.50 -34.49
N SER A 54 -6.65 -71.78 -33.30
CA SER A 54 -6.88 -71.00 -32.08
C SER A 54 -5.80 -71.34 -31.05
N TYR A 55 -5.23 -70.31 -30.42
CA TYR A 55 -4.16 -70.43 -29.43
C TYR A 55 -4.71 -70.31 -27.99
N THR A 56 -4.07 -71.00 -27.04
CA THR A 56 -4.28 -70.84 -25.59
C THR A 56 -3.49 -69.65 -25.03
N VAL A 57 -3.87 -69.14 -23.86
CA VAL A 57 -3.20 -68.00 -23.21
C VAL A 57 -1.73 -68.31 -22.91
N GLU A 58 -1.42 -69.53 -22.44
CA GLU A 58 -0.06 -69.99 -22.19
C GLU A 58 0.78 -70.05 -23.48
N GLU A 59 0.22 -70.53 -24.59
CA GLU A 59 0.90 -70.60 -25.89
C GLU A 59 1.21 -69.20 -26.45
N ILE A 60 0.27 -68.26 -26.31
CA ILE A 60 0.47 -66.87 -26.73
C ILE A 60 1.55 -66.20 -25.86
N ARG A 61 1.52 -66.41 -24.55
CA ARG A 61 2.50 -65.86 -23.59
C ARG A 61 3.91 -66.37 -23.88
N ASP A 62 4.06 -67.67 -24.07
CA ASP A 62 5.36 -68.25 -24.35
C ASP A 62 5.87 -67.77 -25.71
N TYR A 63 5.00 -67.67 -26.73
CA TYR A 63 5.35 -67.10 -28.04
C TYR A 63 5.90 -65.66 -27.95
N ILE A 64 5.17 -64.76 -27.27
CA ILE A 64 5.58 -63.36 -27.08
C ILE A 64 6.90 -63.29 -26.32
N SER A 65 7.04 -64.09 -25.25
CA SER A 65 8.24 -64.15 -24.41
C SER A 65 9.47 -64.64 -25.18
N CYS A 66 9.38 -65.74 -25.92
CA CYS A 66 10.53 -66.29 -26.66
C CYS A 66 10.98 -65.35 -27.81
N ARG A 67 10.06 -64.55 -28.37
CA ARG A 67 10.33 -63.65 -29.50
C ARG A 67 11.05 -62.36 -29.12
N ASP A 68 10.97 -61.93 -27.87
CA ASP A 68 11.77 -60.82 -27.36
C ASP A 68 13.24 -61.21 -27.11
N TYR A 69 13.55 -62.51 -26.95
CA TYR A 69 14.90 -63.03 -26.71
C TYR A 69 15.57 -63.71 -27.91
N SER A 70 14.82 -64.05 -28.96
CA SER A 70 15.34 -64.71 -30.16
C SER A 70 14.61 -64.23 -31.42
N LYS A 71 15.25 -64.24 -32.60
CA LYS A 71 14.61 -63.95 -33.90
C LYS A 71 14.12 -65.26 -34.55
N PRO A 72 12.89 -65.74 -34.30
CA PRO A 72 12.36 -66.91 -34.98
C PRO A 72 12.04 -66.61 -36.45
N THR A 73 12.08 -67.65 -37.28
CA THR A 73 11.95 -67.61 -38.75
C THR A 73 10.50 -67.55 -39.27
N ALA A 74 9.48 -67.56 -38.41
CA ALA A 74 8.06 -67.45 -38.80
C ALA A 74 7.26 -66.48 -37.90
N HIS A 75 6.43 -65.64 -38.51
CA HIS A 75 5.48 -64.75 -37.83
C HIS A 75 4.17 -65.52 -37.54
N LEU A 76 3.69 -65.51 -36.28
CA LEU A 76 2.28 -65.81 -36.01
C LEU A 76 1.46 -64.54 -36.28
N ASP A 77 0.33 -64.71 -36.95
CA ASP A 77 -0.68 -63.66 -37.12
C ASP A 77 -1.66 -63.72 -35.94
N LEU A 78 -1.28 -63.12 -34.80
CA LEU A 78 -2.17 -63.05 -33.64
C LEU A 78 -3.37 -62.14 -33.94
N THR A 79 -4.57 -62.58 -33.52
CA THR A 79 -5.85 -61.96 -33.88
C THR A 79 -6.49 -61.18 -32.73
N THR A 80 -7.56 -60.44 -33.02
CA THR A 80 -8.43 -59.82 -32.00
C THR A 80 -8.92 -60.83 -30.95
N GLU A 81 -9.26 -62.05 -31.37
CA GLU A 81 -9.74 -63.09 -30.47
C GLU A 81 -8.65 -63.50 -29.46
N ASP A 82 -7.40 -63.55 -29.90
CA ASP A 82 -6.25 -63.88 -29.05
C ASP A 82 -5.93 -62.74 -28.07
N ALA A 83 -6.12 -61.48 -28.50
CA ALA A 83 -6.01 -60.32 -27.61
C ALA A 83 -7.10 -60.31 -26.53
N GLN A 84 -8.34 -60.66 -26.90
CA GLN A 84 -9.46 -60.76 -25.96
C GLN A 84 -9.21 -61.87 -24.92
N LYS A 85 -8.67 -63.02 -25.31
CA LYS A 85 -8.31 -64.10 -24.37
C LYS A 85 -7.29 -63.64 -23.32
N LEU A 86 -6.29 -62.84 -23.72
CA LEU A 86 -5.33 -62.28 -22.77
C LEU A 86 -5.99 -61.33 -21.78
N LEU A 87 -6.86 -60.42 -22.25
CA LEU A 87 -7.64 -59.52 -21.38
C LEU A 87 -8.55 -60.28 -20.42
N ASP A 88 -9.32 -61.26 -20.93
CA ASP A 88 -10.26 -62.06 -20.13
C ASP A 88 -9.54 -62.89 -19.06
N SER A 89 -8.28 -63.28 -19.31
CA SER A 89 -7.43 -64.01 -18.36
C SER A 89 -6.72 -63.11 -17.33
N GLY A 90 -6.79 -61.79 -17.49
CA GLY A 90 -6.05 -60.81 -16.67
C GLY A 90 -4.55 -60.74 -16.99
N ASP A 91 -4.10 -61.31 -18.11
CA ASP A 91 -2.70 -61.28 -18.55
C ASP A 91 -2.41 -60.06 -19.44
N GLU A 92 -2.73 -58.89 -18.89
CA GLU A 92 -2.62 -57.59 -19.56
C GLU A 92 -1.15 -57.28 -19.91
N VAL A 93 -0.20 -57.63 -19.04
CA VAL A 93 1.24 -57.36 -19.25
C VAL A 93 1.75 -58.03 -20.53
N THR A 94 1.38 -59.30 -20.74
CA THR A 94 1.75 -60.06 -21.93
C THR A 94 1.15 -59.45 -23.19
N LEU A 95 -0.12 -59.06 -23.14
CA LEU A 95 -0.79 -58.35 -24.25
C LEU A 95 -0.04 -57.06 -24.59
N LEU A 96 0.23 -56.21 -23.59
CA LEU A 96 0.85 -54.90 -23.78
C LEU A 96 2.27 -54.99 -24.38
N VAL A 97 3.10 -55.90 -23.89
CA VAL A 97 4.46 -56.12 -24.41
C VAL A 97 4.43 -56.75 -25.81
N GLY A 98 3.44 -57.62 -26.05
CA GLY A 98 3.28 -58.37 -27.29
C GLY A 98 2.50 -57.67 -28.40
N LEU A 99 1.90 -56.49 -28.16
CA LEU A 99 1.04 -55.76 -29.12
C LEU A 99 1.59 -55.68 -30.55
N LYS A 100 2.93 -55.53 -30.71
CA LYS A 100 3.61 -55.46 -32.01
C LYS A 100 3.53 -56.76 -32.84
N TYR A 101 3.12 -57.86 -32.23
CA TYR A 101 3.00 -59.18 -32.85
C TYR A 101 1.56 -59.51 -33.27
N PHE A 102 0.60 -58.63 -32.96
CA PHE A 102 -0.78 -58.73 -33.42
C PHE A 102 -0.94 -58.07 -34.80
N GLY A 103 -1.87 -58.62 -35.58
CA GLY A 103 -2.36 -58.02 -36.82
C GLY A 103 -3.19 -56.77 -36.56
N GLN A 104 -4.12 -56.46 -37.47
CA GLN A 104 -5.12 -55.42 -37.21
C GLN A 104 -6.10 -55.90 -36.14
N LEU A 105 -6.28 -55.11 -35.10
CA LEU A 105 -7.11 -55.36 -33.94
C LEU A 105 -8.39 -54.53 -34.01
N ASP A 106 -9.47 -55.08 -33.46
CA ASP A 106 -10.74 -54.37 -33.32
C ASP A 106 -10.59 -53.16 -32.37
N PRO A 107 -11.17 -51.98 -32.69
CA PRO A 107 -11.20 -50.83 -31.78
C PRO A 107 -11.67 -51.12 -30.35
N THR A 108 -12.52 -52.13 -30.12
CA THR A 108 -12.96 -52.49 -28.75
C THR A 108 -11.82 -52.97 -27.86
N ILE A 109 -10.83 -53.67 -28.42
CA ILE A 109 -9.61 -54.07 -27.68
C ILE A 109 -8.82 -52.84 -27.27
N ALA A 110 -8.76 -51.84 -28.15
CA ALA A 110 -8.09 -50.58 -27.86
C ALA A 110 -8.76 -49.85 -26.68
N GLN A 111 -10.09 -49.79 -26.66
CA GLN A 111 -10.87 -49.19 -25.57
C GLN A 111 -10.61 -49.91 -24.24
N GLN A 112 -10.60 -51.25 -24.23
CA GLN A 112 -10.32 -52.03 -23.02
C GLN A 112 -8.88 -51.85 -22.53
N ILE A 113 -7.89 -51.79 -23.43
CA ILE A 113 -6.50 -51.47 -23.09
C ILE A 113 -6.41 -50.05 -22.49
N CYS A 114 -7.21 -49.12 -22.98
CA CYS A 114 -7.27 -47.76 -22.44
C CYS A 114 -7.95 -47.71 -21.06
N ASP A 115 -8.99 -48.52 -20.83
CA ASP A 115 -9.72 -48.61 -19.56
C ASP A 115 -8.89 -49.17 -18.42
N ILE A 116 -7.90 -50.01 -18.71
CA ILE A 116 -6.90 -50.47 -17.73
C ILE A 116 -5.77 -49.44 -17.50
N GLY A 117 -5.86 -48.25 -18.11
CA GLY A 117 -4.89 -47.17 -17.93
C GLY A 117 -3.56 -47.38 -18.67
N SER A 118 -3.57 -48.09 -19.79
CA SER A 118 -2.34 -48.32 -20.58
C SER A 118 -2.21 -47.34 -21.75
N ILE A 119 -1.01 -46.78 -21.90
CA ILE A 119 -0.64 -45.87 -23.01
C ILE A 119 -0.22 -46.62 -24.30
N ALA A 120 -0.30 -47.95 -24.33
CA ALA A 120 0.25 -48.75 -25.43
C ALA A 120 -0.52 -48.59 -26.76
N VAL A 121 -1.83 -48.36 -26.70
CA VAL A 121 -2.71 -48.13 -27.86
C VAL A 121 -2.27 -46.91 -28.67
N PRO A 122 -2.06 -45.72 -28.05
CA PRO A 122 -1.52 -44.56 -28.74
C PRO A 122 -0.20 -44.76 -29.51
N PHE A 123 0.73 -45.61 -29.03
CA PHE A 123 1.98 -45.91 -29.75
C PHE A 123 1.81 -46.82 -30.98
N ARG A 124 0.59 -47.32 -31.19
CA ARG A 124 0.28 -48.40 -32.13
C ARG A 124 -1.05 -48.17 -32.85
N LEU A 125 -1.49 -46.93 -33.00
CA LEU A 125 -2.77 -46.56 -33.62
C LEU A 125 -3.00 -47.18 -35.00
N LYS A 126 -1.93 -47.41 -35.78
CA LYS A 126 -2.00 -48.10 -37.09
C LYS A 126 -2.47 -49.56 -37.02
N GLN A 127 -2.42 -50.18 -35.83
CA GLN A 127 -2.93 -51.54 -35.59
C GLN A 127 -4.43 -51.56 -35.29
N PHE A 128 -5.08 -50.41 -35.06
CA PHE A 128 -6.51 -50.31 -34.71
C PHE A 128 -7.29 -49.52 -35.76
N PRO A 129 -7.64 -50.12 -36.91
CA PRO A 129 -8.41 -49.43 -37.94
C PRO A 129 -9.83 -49.07 -37.45
N GLY A 130 -10.25 -47.82 -37.66
CA GLY A 130 -11.60 -47.35 -37.30
C GLY A 130 -11.79 -46.93 -35.85
N ILE A 131 -10.68 -46.74 -35.10
CA ILE A 131 -10.72 -46.30 -33.71
C ILE A 131 -11.30 -44.88 -33.56
N ASP A 132 -12.17 -44.70 -32.57
CA ASP A 132 -12.68 -43.37 -32.19
C ASP A 132 -11.64 -42.66 -31.33
N TYR A 133 -10.95 -41.69 -31.93
CA TYR A 133 -9.93 -40.91 -31.26
C TYR A 133 -10.47 -40.07 -30.10
N ASP A 134 -11.74 -39.65 -30.15
CA ASP A 134 -12.35 -38.83 -29.11
C ASP A 134 -12.60 -39.66 -27.85
N ASP A 135 -13.05 -40.91 -28.03
CA ASP A 135 -13.28 -41.85 -26.93
C ASP A 135 -11.95 -42.25 -26.26
N ILE A 136 -10.92 -42.57 -27.04
CA ILE A 136 -9.58 -42.90 -26.51
C ILE A 136 -8.97 -41.71 -25.76
N THR A 137 -9.12 -40.50 -26.29
CA THR A 137 -8.59 -39.30 -25.64
C THR A 137 -9.27 -39.06 -24.30
N LYS A 138 -10.60 -39.15 -24.24
CA LYS A 138 -11.36 -39.00 -22.98
C LYS A 138 -10.89 -40.01 -21.93
N ARG A 139 -10.69 -41.28 -22.31
CA ARG A 139 -10.22 -42.34 -21.41
C ARG A 139 -8.79 -42.09 -20.91
N MET A 140 -7.87 -41.68 -21.79
CA MET A 140 -6.49 -41.35 -21.40
C MET A 140 -6.39 -40.13 -20.47
N THR A 141 -7.19 -39.09 -20.74
CA THR A 141 -7.28 -37.91 -19.87
C THR A 141 -7.88 -38.27 -18.51
N GLN A 142 -8.95 -39.09 -18.47
CA GLN A 142 -9.53 -39.60 -17.22
C GLN A 142 -8.56 -40.47 -16.41
N ALA A 143 -7.68 -41.22 -17.09
CA ALA A 143 -6.61 -42.00 -16.48
C ALA A 143 -5.40 -41.13 -16.02
N GLY A 144 -5.40 -39.83 -16.30
CA GLY A 144 -4.36 -38.88 -15.87
C GLY A 144 -3.07 -38.93 -16.68
N HIS A 145 -3.09 -39.47 -17.90
CA HIS A 145 -1.91 -39.59 -18.74
C HIS A 145 -1.64 -38.33 -19.59
N LYS A 146 -0.39 -37.83 -19.52
CA LYS A 146 0.17 -36.80 -20.41
C LYS A 146 0.60 -37.41 -21.75
N TRP A 147 -0.40 -37.89 -22.49
CA TRP A 147 -0.16 -38.87 -23.54
C TRP A 147 0.38 -38.25 -24.84
N VAL A 148 0.10 -36.99 -25.16
CA VAL A 148 0.55 -36.36 -26.42
C VAL A 148 2.08 -36.21 -26.44
N SER A 149 2.70 -35.79 -25.33
CA SER A 149 4.17 -35.73 -25.21
C SER A 149 4.83 -37.11 -25.23
N GLN A 150 4.13 -38.13 -24.72
CA GLN A 150 4.65 -39.49 -24.63
C GLN A 150 4.59 -40.21 -25.99
N VAL A 151 3.54 -40.00 -26.78
CA VAL A 151 3.24 -40.82 -27.97
C VAL A 151 3.69 -40.15 -29.27
N GLY A 152 3.94 -38.84 -29.24
CA GLY A 152 4.42 -38.04 -30.36
C GLY A 152 3.32 -37.63 -31.35
N LEU A 153 3.40 -36.38 -31.82
CA LEU A 153 2.40 -35.75 -32.70
C LEU A 153 2.23 -36.45 -34.06
N GLY A 154 3.22 -37.21 -34.53
CA GLY A 154 3.17 -37.91 -35.82
C GLY A 154 2.18 -39.09 -35.90
N ASN A 155 1.53 -39.45 -34.78
CA ASN A 155 0.51 -40.50 -34.73
C ASN A 155 -0.93 -39.97 -34.80
N PHE A 156 -1.11 -38.65 -34.83
CA PHE A 156 -2.42 -38.00 -34.90
C PHE A 156 -2.80 -37.69 -36.35
N THR A 157 -4.06 -37.91 -36.69
CA THR A 157 -4.61 -37.62 -38.03
C THR A 157 -4.98 -36.16 -38.21
N GLU A 158 -5.33 -35.48 -37.11
CA GLU A 158 -5.70 -34.06 -37.09
C GLU A 158 -4.95 -33.35 -35.97
N LEU A 159 -4.14 -32.36 -36.35
CA LEU A 159 -3.40 -31.51 -35.44
C LEU A 159 -4.05 -30.12 -35.47
N ASN A 160 -5.26 -29.97 -34.91
CA ASN A 160 -6.10 -28.76 -35.01
C ASN A 160 -6.46 -28.16 -33.62
N ASP A 161 -7.35 -27.15 -33.58
CA ASP A 161 -7.84 -26.51 -32.35
C ASP A 161 -8.41 -27.52 -31.33
N GLU A 162 -9.12 -28.54 -31.81
CA GLU A 162 -9.72 -29.56 -30.95
C GLU A 162 -8.65 -30.42 -30.26
N LEU A 163 -7.55 -30.73 -30.94
CA LEU A 163 -6.41 -31.35 -30.29
C LEU A 163 -5.78 -30.41 -29.25
N ALA A 164 -5.65 -29.12 -29.55
CA ALA A 164 -5.07 -28.15 -28.62
C ALA A 164 -5.89 -28.03 -27.32
N HIS A 165 -7.22 -27.94 -27.42
CA HIS A 165 -8.10 -27.94 -26.24
C HIS A 165 -7.98 -29.23 -25.43
N ARG A 166 -7.87 -30.40 -26.06
CA ARG A 166 -7.67 -31.67 -25.36
C ARG A 166 -6.30 -31.77 -24.69
N MET A 167 -5.27 -31.19 -25.29
CA MET A 167 -3.95 -31.07 -24.67
C MET A 167 -4.02 -30.20 -23.40
N VAL A 168 -4.84 -29.14 -23.37
CA VAL A 168 -5.11 -28.37 -22.14
C VAL A 168 -5.71 -29.25 -21.06
N GLU A 169 -6.77 -30.00 -21.39
CA GLU A 169 -7.46 -30.89 -20.43
C GLU A 169 -6.54 -31.96 -19.84
N ALA A 170 -5.55 -32.41 -20.61
CA ALA A 170 -4.53 -33.38 -20.18
C ALA A 170 -3.32 -32.77 -19.43
N GLY A 171 -3.31 -31.44 -19.20
CA GLY A 171 -2.19 -30.74 -18.56
C GLY A 171 -0.93 -30.66 -19.43
N GLU A 172 -1.13 -30.61 -20.75
CA GLU A 172 -0.13 -30.49 -21.81
C GLU A 172 -0.36 -29.27 -22.72
N GLY A 173 -1.24 -28.33 -22.35
CA GLY A 173 -1.61 -27.22 -23.23
C GLY A 173 -0.47 -26.26 -23.57
N GLY A 174 0.50 -26.08 -22.67
CA GLY A 174 1.74 -25.36 -23.00
C GLY A 174 2.56 -26.02 -24.12
N LEU A 175 2.47 -27.35 -24.28
CA LEU A 175 3.08 -28.05 -25.42
C LEU A 175 2.31 -27.76 -26.72
N ALA A 176 0.98 -27.64 -26.66
CA ALA A 176 0.15 -27.31 -27.81
C ALA A 176 0.53 -25.94 -28.39
N LEU A 177 0.79 -24.96 -27.53
CA LEU A 177 1.20 -23.61 -27.94
C LEU A 177 2.59 -23.56 -28.60
N ARG A 178 3.53 -24.41 -28.16
CA ARG A 178 4.93 -24.41 -28.63
C ARG A 178 5.19 -25.28 -29.86
N ARG A 179 4.24 -26.12 -30.25
CA ARG A 179 4.44 -27.12 -31.31
C ARG A 179 3.91 -26.62 -32.63
N GLU A 180 4.82 -26.44 -33.58
CA GLU A 180 4.44 -25.84 -34.85
C GLU A 180 3.45 -26.69 -35.66
N GLU A 181 3.49 -27.98 -35.42
CA GLU A 181 2.68 -29.00 -36.08
C GLU A 181 1.19 -28.92 -35.66
N VAL A 182 0.88 -28.31 -34.51
CA VAL A 182 -0.50 -28.10 -34.03
C VAL A 182 -1.08 -26.84 -34.64
N GLN A 183 -2.03 -27.00 -35.57
CA GLN A 183 -2.72 -25.92 -36.26
C GLN A 183 -3.80 -25.32 -35.37
N ILE A 184 -3.47 -24.20 -34.73
CA ILE A 184 -4.40 -23.46 -33.88
C ILE A 184 -4.95 -22.27 -34.69
N THR A 185 -6.25 -22.27 -34.96
CA THR A 185 -6.96 -21.20 -35.68
C THR A 185 -7.48 -20.14 -34.70
N ASP A 186 -7.94 -20.55 -33.52
CA ASP A 186 -8.42 -19.66 -32.45
C ASP A 186 -7.54 -19.81 -31.20
N VAL A 187 -6.38 -19.17 -31.24
CA VAL A 187 -5.40 -19.19 -30.14
C VAL A 187 -5.95 -18.58 -28.86
N ASP A 188 -6.83 -17.58 -28.95
CA ASP A 188 -7.43 -16.94 -27.77
C ASP A 188 -8.28 -17.94 -26.99
N SER A 189 -9.06 -18.77 -27.69
CA SER A 189 -9.90 -19.81 -27.09
C SER A 189 -9.05 -20.82 -26.31
N VAL A 190 -7.94 -21.28 -26.89
CA VAL A 190 -7.02 -22.22 -26.23
C VAL A 190 -6.36 -21.57 -24.99
N LEU A 191 -5.97 -20.29 -25.10
CA LEU A 191 -5.41 -19.54 -23.96
C LEU A 191 -6.44 -19.34 -22.84
N CYS A 192 -7.71 -19.05 -23.17
CA CYS A 192 -8.79 -18.98 -22.17
C CYS A 192 -9.01 -20.33 -21.49
N HIS A 193 -8.95 -21.44 -22.25
CA HIS A 193 -9.08 -22.77 -21.68
C HIS A 193 -7.93 -23.13 -20.72
N LEU A 194 -6.69 -22.73 -21.05
CA LEU A 194 -5.54 -22.86 -20.16
C LEU A 194 -5.76 -22.13 -18.83
N ILE A 195 -6.33 -20.92 -18.88
CA ILE A 195 -6.67 -20.16 -17.68
C ILE A 195 -7.67 -20.94 -16.81
N ASP A 196 -8.71 -21.52 -17.41
CA ASP A 196 -9.72 -22.28 -16.67
C ASP A 196 -9.09 -23.45 -15.90
N TYR A 197 -8.10 -24.13 -16.49
CA TYR A 197 -7.36 -25.25 -15.90
C TYR A 197 -6.20 -24.85 -14.96
N GLY A 198 -5.96 -23.54 -14.78
CA GLY A 198 -4.99 -23.03 -13.82
C GLY A 198 -3.57 -22.81 -14.37
N ASP A 199 -3.38 -22.95 -15.68
CA ASP A 199 -2.08 -22.79 -16.35
C ASP A 199 -1.79 -21.32 -16.72
N VAL A 200 -2.02 -20.41 -15.76
CA VAL A 200 -1.88 -18.95 -15.97
C VAL A 200 -0.44 -18.56 -16.33
N ASP A 201 0.57 -19.21 -15.75
CA ASP A 201 1.98 -18.93 -16.02
C ASP A 201 2.37 -19.21 -17.48
N ASP A 202 1.84 -20.29 -18.07
CA ASP A 202 2.06 -20.64 -19.47
C ASP A 202 1.42 -19.59 -20.40
N VAL A 203 0.24 -19.09 -20.03
CA VAL A 203 -0.45 -18.01 -20.76
C VAL A 203 0.32 -16.70 -20.64
N LEU A 204 0.77 -16.34 -19.44
CA LEU A 204 1.59 -15.15 -19.19
C LEU A 204 2.92 -15.21 -19.97
N MET A 205 3.53 -16.40 -20.06
CA MET A 205 4.72 -16.61 -20.87
C MET A 205 4.41 -16.43 -22.36
N ALA A 206 3.30 -16.99 -22.85
CA ALA A 206 2.90 -16.90 -24.26
C ALA A 206 2.67 -15.44 -24.69
N ILE A 207 1.95 -14.65 -23.89
CA ILE A 207 1.66 -13.23 -24.21
C ILE A 207 2.86 -12.28 -24.03
N ASN A 208 3.89 -12.69 -23.28
CA ASN A 208 5.09 -11.90 -23.02
C ASN A 208 6.32 -12.35 -23.84
N SER A 209 6.23 -13.46 -24.58
CA SER A 209 7.35 -13.98 -25.38
C SER A 209 7.63 -13.11 -26.62
N PRO A 210 8.90 -13.02 -27.08
CA PRO A 210 9.22 -12.36 -28.34
C PRO A 210 8.42 -13.00 -29.48
N ARG A 211 7.70 -12.17 -30.23
CA ARG A 211 6.70 -12.54 -31.24
C ARG A 211 7.17 -13.63 -32.21
N GLU A 212 6.83 -14.88 -31.93
CA GLU A 212 6.71 -15.95 -32.93
C GLU A 212 5.45 -15.70 -33.77
N ASP A 213 5.44 -16.14 -35.04
CA ASP A 213 4.36 -15.85 -36.00
C ASP A 213 2.96 -16.23 -35.51
N ARG A 214 2.87 -17.26 -34.65
CA ARG A 214 1.64 -17.75 -34.02
C ARG A 214 1.05 -16.76 -33.00
N CYS A 215 1.91 -16.12 -32.20
CA CYS A 215 1.50 -15.18 -31.15
C CYS A 215 1.07 -13.81 -31.70
N ASN A 216 1.31 -13.52 -32.98
CA ASN A 216 0.87 -12.27 -33.63
C ASN A 216 -0.65 -12.19 -33.82
N SER A 217 -1.36 -13.32 -33.72
CA SER A 217 -2.82 -13.42 -33.90
C SER A 217 -3.62 -13.28 -32.60
N ILE A 218 -2.94 -13.24 -31.44
CA ILE A 218 -3.59 -13.19 -30.12
C ILE A 218 -4.27 -11.83 -29.91
N ASP A 219 -5.55 -11.83 -29.56
CA ASP A 219 -6.19 -10.65 -28.96
C ASP A 219 -5.78 -10.56 -27.49
N ILE A 220 -4.67 -9.86 -27.26
CA ILE A 220 -4.08 -9.70 -25.94
C ILE A 220 -5.06 -9.02 -24.98
N THR A 221 -5.90 -8.10 -25.46
CA THR A 221 -6.91 -7.44 -24.61
C THR A 221 -7.92 -8.46 -24.12
N LYS A 222 -8.44 -9.31 -25.01
CA LYS A 222 -9.41 -10.35 -24.68
C LYS A 222 -8.85 -11.34 -23.67
N VAL A 223 -7.66 -11.89 -23.92
CA VAL A 223 -7.03 -12.88 -23.04
C VAL A 223 -6.71 -12.29 -21.67
N VAL A 224 -6.07 -11.11 -21.62
CA VAL A 224 -5.71 -10.47 -20.34
C VAL A 224 -6.95 -10.07 -19.54
N SER A 225 -8.01 -9.60 -20.21
CA SER A 225 -9.28 -9.30 -19.53
C SER A 225 -9.96 -10.57 -18.98
N TYR A 226 -9.75 -11.72 -19.62
CA TYR A 226 -10.22 -13.00 -19.10
C TYR A 226 -9.44 -13.41 -17.85
N ILE A 227 -8.10 -13.32 -17.87
CA ILE A 227 -7.27 -13.56 -16.66
C ILE A 227 -7.72 -12.65 -15.52
N ALA A 228 -7.79 -11.34 -15.80
CA ALA A 228 -8.18 -10.33 -14.84
C ALA A 228 -9.52 -10.64 -14.16
N ARG A 229 -10.53 -11.06 -14.94
CA ARG A 229 -11.88 -11.33 -14.41
C ARG A 229 -11.98 -12.63 -13.63
N HIS A 230 -11.28 -13.68 -14.05
CA HIS A 230 -11.49 -15.04 -13.52
C HIS A 230 -10.44 -15.50 -12.51
N LYS A 231 -9.23 -14.96 -12.58
CA LYS A 231 -8.10 -15.34 -11.71
C LYS A 231 -7.47 -14.15 -10.97
N GLY A 232 -7.76 -12.92 -11.41
CA GLY A 232 -7.06 -11.73 -10.97
C GLY A 232 -5.67 -11.61 -11.60
N LEU A 233 -5.05 -10.45 -11.41
CA LEU A 233 -3.65 -10.20 -11.75
C LEU A 233 -3.01 -9.43 -10.61
N ASN A 234 -1.71 -9.66 -10.38
CA ASN A 234 -0.93 -8.79 -9.51
C ASN A 234 -0.39 -7.57 -10.30
N GLU A 235 0.08 -6.57 -9.57
CA GLU A 235 0.61 -5.32 -10.10
C GLU A 235 1.80 -5.54 -11.05
N ASP A 236 2.77 -6.37 -10.66
CA ASP A 236 4.00 -6.63 -11.43
C ASP A 236 3.69 -7.29 -12.80
N ASP A 237 2.77 -8.26 -12.81
CA ASP A 237 2.33 -8.93 -14.04
C ASP A 237 1.59 -7.96 -14.97
N LEU A 238 0.72 -7.12 -14.41
CA LEU A 238 -0.02 -6.12 -15.18
C LEU A 238 0.94 -5.08 -15.79
N GLU A 239 1.91 -4.58 -15.02
CA GLU A 239 2.93 -3.65 -15.53
C GLU A 239 3.75 -4.27 -16.67
N ARG A 240 4.19 -5.51 -16.47
CA ARG A 240 4.96 -6.25 -17.48
C ARG A 240 4.15 -6.43 -18.77
N ILE A 241 2.88 -6.82 -18.65
CA ILE A 241 1.97 -6.98 -19.80
C ILE A 241 1.81 -5.65 -20.54
N ILE A 242 1.52 -4.55 -19.82
CA ILE A 242 1.31 -3.22 -20.42
C ILE A 242 2.58 -2.74 -21.13
N LYS A 243 3.75 -2.95 -20.52
CA LYS A 243 5.05 -2.57 -21.09
C LYS A 243 5.35 -3.33 -22.38
N ASN A 244 5.06 -4.62 -22.40
CA ASN A 244 5.33 -5.48 -23.56
C ASN A 244 4.28 -5.30 -24.67
N ASN A 245 3.07 -4.84 -24.33
CA ASN A 245 1.94 -4.74 -25.24
C ASN A 245 1.31 -3.33 -25.25
N PRO A 246 1.95 -2.34 -25.92
CA PRO A 246 1.50 -0.95 -25.88
C PRO A 246 0.08 -0.71 -26.42
N SER A 247 -0.42 -1.58 -27.30
CA SER A 247 -1.74 -1.48 -27.94
C SER A 247 -2.88 -2.12 -27.14
N ILE A 248 -2.59 -2.70 -25.97
CA ILE A 248 -3.63 -3.30 -25.12
C ILE A 248 -4.66 -2.23 -24.71
N ASP A 249 -5.95 -2.57 -24.75
CA ASP A 249 -6.98 -1.68 -24.25
C ASP A 249 -7.06 -1.78 -22.72
N ARG A 250 -6.30 -0.88 -22.10
CA ARG A 250 -6.13 -0.80 -20.66
C ARG A 250 -7.44 -0.52 -19.94
N THR A 251 -8.39 0.15 -20.59
CA THR A 251 -9.71 0.43 -20.00
C THR A 251 -10.51 -0.87 -19.82
N THR A 252 -10.50 -1.76 -20.82
CA THR A 252 -11.16 -3.07 -20.70
C THR A 252 -10.56 -3.89 -19.58
N VAL A 253 -9.22 -3.94 -19.52
CA VAL A 253 -8.49 -4.72 -18.50
C VAL A 253 -8.77 -4.16 -17.09
N SER A 254 -8.74 -2.84 -16.90
CA SER A 254 -9.06 -2.22 -15.61
C SER A 254 -10.48 -2.56 -15.14
N LEU A 255 -11.47 -2.51 -16.03
CA LEU A 255 -12.85 -2.86 -15.70
C LEU A 255 -13.02 -4.35 -15.37
N ALA A 256 -12.27 -5.23 -16.05
CA ALA A 256 -12.25 -6.66 -15.73
C ALA A 256 -11.60 -6.96 -14.37
N LEU A 257 -10.57 -6.22 -13.98
CA LEU A 257 -9.97 -6.31 -12.65
C LEU A 257 -10.95 -5.84 -11.56
N ILE A 258 -11.76 -4.83 -11.84
CA ILE A 258 -12.83 -4.39 -10.93
C ILE A 258 -13.89 -5.48 -10.81
N ASP A 259 -14.28 -6.15 -11.90
CA ASP A 259 -15.21 -7.30 -11.85
C ASP A 259 -14.71 -8.41 -10.90
N HIS A 260 -13.39 -8.58 -10.79
CA HIS A 260 -12.76 -9.55 -9.90
C HIS A 260 -12.59 -9.06 -8.45
N GLY A 261 -12.87 -7.79 -8.15
CA GLY A 261 -12.69 -7.19 -6.82
C GLY A 261 -11.29 -6.58 -6.60
N SER A 262 -10.53 -6.32 -7.65
CA SER A 262 -9.19 -5.71 -7.57
C SER A 262 -9.19 -4.19 -7.79
N ALA A 263 -10.27 -3.51 -7.35
CA ALA A 263 -10.45 -2.07 -7.54
C ALA A 263 -9.32 -1.22 -6.92
N ASP A 264 -8.90 -1.52 -5.68
CA ASP A 264 -7.84 -0.76 -5.00
C ASP A 264 -6.50 -0.78 -5.76
N MET A 265 -6.16 -1.93 -6.36
CA MET A 265 -4.97 -2.07 -7.20
C MET A 265 -5.09 -1.19 -8.45
N VAL A 266 -6.24 -1.24 -9.14
CA VAL A 266 -6.51 -0.42 -10.33
C VAL A 266 -6.37 1.07 -10.00
N PHE A 267 -6.90 1.54 -8.88
CA PHE A 267 -6.85 2.94 -8.49
C PHE A 267 -5.46 3.41 -8.04
N THR A 268 -4.62 2.49 -7.57
CA THR A 268 -3.19 2.75 -7.29
C THR A 268 -2.42 3.00 -8.58
N MET A 269 -2.76 2.29 -9.65
CA MET A 269 -2.08 2.35 -10.95
C MET A 269 -2.77 3.27 -11.97
N LEU A 270 -3.93 3.84 -11.66
CA LEU A 270 -4.81 4.47 -12.64
C LEU A 270 -4.11 5.54 -13.51
N ASP A 271 -3.25 6.34 -12.88
CA ASP A 271 -2.51 7.41 -13.56
C ASP A 271 -1.43 6.86 -14.51
N SER A 272 -0.82 5.72 -14.19
CA SER A 272 0.17 5.06 -15.06
C SER A 272 -0.49 4.24 -16.17
N MET A 273 -1.71 3.73 -15.92
CA MET A 273 -2.48 2.97 -16.89
C MET A 273 -2.93 3.84 -18.07
N ALA A 274 -3.13 5.15 -17.93
CA ALA A 274 -3.61 6.01 -19.03
C ALA A 274 -4.88 5.46 -19.72
N VAL A 275 -5.88 5.10 -18.91
CA VAL A 275 -7.19 4.62 -19.38
C VAL A 275 -7.97 5.71 -20.12
N ASP A 276 -8.92 5.30 -20.96
CA ASP A 276 -9.94 6.21 -21.49
C ASP A 276 -10.88 6.60 -20.33
N GLN A 277 -10.74 7.83 -19.84
CA GLN A 277 -11.47 8.29 -18.65
C GLN A 277 -12.99 8.26 -18.82
N GLN A 278 -13.51 8.61 -20.01
CA GLN A 278 -14.94 8.68 -20.24
C GLN A 278 -15.56 7.29 -20.27
N ARG A 279 -14.90 6.34 -20.95
CA ARG A 279 -15.32 4.95 -20.99
C ARG A 279 -15.14 4.25 -19.64
N PHE A 280 -14.06 4.54 -18.93
CA PHE A 280 -13.82 4.02 -17.59
C PHE A 280 -14.92 4.47 -16.62
N ALA A 281 -15.25 5.76 -16.60
CA ALA A 281 -16.33 6.31 -15.76
C ALA A 281 -17.71 5.67 -16.06
N ALA A 282 -18.03 5.44 -17.33
CA ALA A 282 -19.25 4.72 -17.71
C ALA A 282 -19.21 3.27 -17.19
N GLY A 283 -18.10 2.57 -17.40
CA GLY A 283 -17.93 1.19 -16.94
C GLY A 283 -17.96 1.02 -15.42
N LEU A 284 -17.53 2.03 -14.65
CA LEU A 284 -17.68 2.08 -13.19
C LEU A 284 -19.16 2.16 -12.79
N THR A 285 -19.94 2.99 -13.49
CA THR A 285 -21.37 3.17 -13.23
C THR A 285 -22.11 1.83 -13.40
N ASP A 286 -21.79 1.08 -14.46
CA ASP A 286 -22.37 -0.24 -14.74
C ASP A 286 -21.98 -1.31 -13.70
N ARG A 287 -20.91 -1.05 -12.92
CA ARG A 287 -20.34 -1.97 -11.91
C ARG A 287 -20.60 -1.50 -10.48
N TYR A 288 -21.52 -0.56 -10.28
CA TYR A 288 -21.81 -0.02 -8.96
C TYR A 288 -22.13 -1.11 -7.92
N GLU A 289 -22.98 -2.07 -8.25
CA GLU A 289 -23.32 -3.19 -7.35
C GLU A 289 -22.11 -4.09 -7.06
N VAL A 290 -21.26 -4.34 -8.07
CA VAL A 290 -20.02 -5.10 -7.89
C VAL A 290 -19.09 -4.39 -6.92
N LEU A 291 -18.93 -3.07 -7.06
CA LEU A 291 -18.13 -2.25 -6.15
C LEU A 291 -18.70 -2.29 -4.73
N LEU A 292 -20.03 -2.23 -4.59
CA LEU A 292 -20.70 -2.24 -3.29
C LEU A 292 -20.56 -3.58 -2.56
N GLU A 293 -20.52 -4.71 -3.29
CA GLU A 293 -20.34 -6.05 -2.71
C GLU A 293 -18.88 -6.51 -2.61
N SER A 294 -17.94 -5.75 -3.19
CA SER A 294 -16.51 -6.02 -3.07
C SER A 294 -15.90 -5.45 -1.79
N ASP A 295 -14.74 -5.98 -1.38
CA ASP A 295 -13.92 -5.48 -0.26
C ASP A 295 -13.11 -4.22 -0.64
N VAL A 296 -13.70 -3.31 -1.42
CA VAL A 296 -13.04 -2.07 -1.85
C VAL A 296 -12.88 -1.10 -0.68
N SER A 297 -11.72 -0.44 -0.60
CA SER A 297 -11.50 0.57 0.43
C SER A 297 -12.42 1.79 0.29
N ASP A 298 -12.74 2.42 1.42
CA ASP A 298 -13.55 3.65 1.48
C ASP A 298 -12.99 4.78 0.58
N GLU A 299 -11.65 4.90 0.51
CA GLU A 299 -10.96 5.89 -0.32
C GLU A 299 -11.17 5.62 -1.82
N THR A 300 -10.97 4.38 -2.24
CA THR A 300 -11.20 3.97 -3.63
C THR A 300 -12.66 4.09 -4.02
N PHE A 301 -13.58 3.68 -3.14
CA PHE A 301 -15.02 3.77 -3.41
C PHE A 301 -15.49 5.22 -3.58
N ALA A 302 -14.99 6.14 -2.74
CA ALA A 302 -15.24 7.57 -2.90
C ALA A 302 -14.67 8.10 -4.24
N ARG A 303 -13.45 7.70 -4.60
CA ARG A 303 -12.81 8.09 -5.87
C ARG A 303 -13.53 7.52 -7.10
N CYS A 304 -14.13 6.33 -7.00
CA CYS A 304 -15.05 5.82 -8.03
C CYS A 304 -16.20 6.79 -8.27
N GLY A 305 -16.83 7.28 -7.19
CA GLY A 305 -17.90 8.27 -7.26
C GLY A 305 -17.46 9.56 -7.96
N GLU A 306 -16.30 10.10 -7.60
CA GLU A 306 -15.74 11.30 -8.24
C GLU A 306 -15.60 11.14 -9.77
N LEU A 307 -15.13 9.97 -10.22
CA LEU A 307 -14.97 9.67 -11.65
C LEU A 307 -16.30 9.47 -12.38
N MET A 308 -17.33 8.92 -11.71
CA MET A 308 -18.68 8.77 -12.28
C MET A 308 -19.33 10.14 -12.54
N GLY A 309 -18.98 11.18 -11.77
CA GLY A 309 -19.49 12.54 -11.95
C GLY A 309 -21.02 12.62 -11.81
N ASP A 310 -21.69 13.11 -12.84
CA ASP A 310 -23.16 13.26 -12.85
C ASP A 310 -23.92 11.92 -12.99
N LYS A 311 -23.21 10.81 -13.26
CA LYS A 311 -23.79 9.47 -13.38
C LYS A 311 -23.78 8.68 -12.07
N ARG A 312 -23.37 9.30 -10.96
CA ARG A 312 -23.35 8.66 -9.65
C ARG A 312 -24.75 8.16 -9.25
N PRO A 313 -24.86 6.97 -8.65
CA PRO A 313 -26.10 6.48 -8.08
C PRO A 313 -26.64 7.39 -6.95
N ASP A 314 -27.97 7.50 -6.85
CA ASP A 314 -28.66 8.34 -5.87
C ASP A 314 -28.24 8.04 -4.42
N SER A 315 -28.01 6.76 -4.09
CA SER A 315 -27.54 6.31 -2.78
C SER A 315 -26.15 6.85 -2.42
N MET A 316 -25.23 6.94 -3.39
CA MET A 316 -23.91 7.57 -3.20
C MET A 316 -24.06 9.07 -2.98
N VAL A 317 -24.87 9.75 -3.81
CA VAL A 317 -25.10 11.20 -3.68
C VAL A 317 -25.69 11.52 -2.29
N ARG A 318 -26.68 10.74 -1.85
CA ARG A 318 -27.27 10.89 -0.51
C ARG A 318 -26.26 10.61 0.59
N ALA A 319 -25.42 9.58 0.46
CA ALA A 319 -24.38 9.31 1.46
C ALA A 319 -23.38 10.46 1.59
N GLU A 320 -22.97 11.06 0.47
CA GLU A 320 -22.13 12.27 0.48
C GLU A 320 -22.83 13.45 1.16
N GLU A 321 -24.11 13.68 0.87
CA GLU A 321 -24.87 14.75 1.52
C GLU A 321 -24.97 14.56 3.04
N PHE A 322 -25.24 13.34 3.49
CA PHE A 322 -25.49 13.03 4.90
C PHE A 322 -24.20 13.01 5.71
N PHE A 323 -23.17 12.38 5.18
CA PHE A 323 -21.97 12.02 5.92
C PHE A 323 -20.74 12.80 5.47
N GLY A 324 -20.77 13.46 4.31
CA GLY A 324 -19.65 14.21 3.73
C GLY A 324 -18.81 13.40 2.74
N SER A 325 -18.95 12.07 2.68
CA SER A 325 -18.41 11.22 1.61
C SER A 325 -19.20 9.91 1.49
N ALA A 326 -19.23 9.33 0.29
CA ALA A 326 -19.81 8.02 0.04
C ALA A 326 -18.77 6.93 0.35
N THR A 327 -19.02 6.17 1.41
CA THR A 327 -18.31 4.92 1.70
C THR A 327 -19.26 3.75 1.53
N VAL A 328 -18.73 2.53 1.32
CA VAL A 328 -19.56 1.32 1.15
C VAL A 328 -20.54 1.17 2.31
N SER A 329 -20.05 1.31 3.55
CA SER A 329 -20.87 1.17 4.75
C SER A 329 -22.00 2.21 4.84
N ARG A 330 -21.72 3.48 4.49
CA ARG A 330 -22.73 4.56 4.52
C ARG A 330 -23.80 4.37 3.45
N VAL A 331 -23.37 3.94 2.28
CA VAL A 331 -24.26 3.66 1.15
C VAL A 331 -25.17 2.47 1.46
N LYS A 332 -24.61 1.36 1.97
CA LYS A 332 -25.39 0.20 2.42
C LYS A 332 -26.40 0.56 3.52
N LEU A 333 -26.01 1.38 4.49
CA LEU A 333 -26.92 1.88 5.53
C LEU A 333 -28.14 2.61 4.94
N LEU A 334 -27.92 3.54 4.00
CA LEU A 334 -29.02 4.27 3.38
C LEU A 334 -29.85 3.40 2.44
N GLN A 335 -29.24 2.44 1.74
CA GLN A 335 -29.93 1.50 0.89
C GLN A 335 -30.83 0.57 1.71
N GLU A 336 -30.34 0.02 2.82
CA GLU A 336 -31.14 -0.80 3.73
C GLU A 336 -32.38 -0.04 4.24
N MET A 337 -32.22 1.24 4.59
CA MET A 337 -33.33 2.13 4.97
C MET A 337 -34.33 2.34 3.83
N LEU A 338 -33.84 2.55 2.60
CA LEU A 338 -34.69 2.73 1.42
C LEU A 338 -35.44 1.46 1.05
N ASP A 339 -34.83 0.30 1.26
CA ASP A 339 -35.41 -1.03 1.03
C ASP A 339 -36.43 -1.43 2.09
N GLY A 340 -36.68 -0.57 3.08
CA GLY A 340 -37.76 -0.72 4.05
C GLY A 340 -37.32 -1.22 5.42
N ASN A 341 -36.02 -1.39 5.68
CA ASN A 341 -35.51 -1.81 6.98
C ASN A 341 -34.79 -0.66 7.70
N VAL A 342 -35.23 -0.30 8.91
CA VAL A 342 -34.51 0.68 9.73
C VAL A 342 -33.51 -0.06 10.62
N PRO A 343 -32.19 0.13 10.48
CA PRO A 343 -31.21 -0.56 11.31
C PRO A 343 -31.29 -0.12 12.78
N ASP A 344 -30.96 -0.99 13.73
CA ASP A 344 -31.05 -0.68 15.16
C ASP A 344 -30.17 0.51 15.57
N THR A 345 -29.01 0.66 14.92
CA THR A 345 -28.09 1.81 15.10
C THR A 345 -28.73 3.15 14.71
N VAL A 346 -29.74 3.13 13.85
CA VAL A 346 -30.52 4.29 13.41
C VAL A 346 -31.78 4.45 14.26
N ARG A 347 -32.44 3.35 14.66
CA ARG A 347 -33.61 3.39 15.56
C ARG A 347 -33.30 4.03 16.91
N GLN A 348 -32.11 3.76 17.44
CA GLN A 348 -31.62 4.36 18.70
C GLN A 348 -31.54 5.89 18.63
N LEU A 349 -31.45 6.47 17.43
CA LEU A 349 -31.47 7.91 17.21
C LEU A 349 -32.89 8.50 17.11
N GLY A 350 -33.93 7.69 17.34
CA GLY A 350 -35.33 8.11 17.29
C GLY A 350 -35.95 8.09 15.89
N VAL A 351 -35.26 7.51 14.90
CA VAL A 351 -35.82 7.27 13.56
C VAL A 351 -36.72 6.04 13.61
N THR A 352 -37.97 6.20 13.21
CA THR A 352 -39.00 5.16 13.33
C THR A 352 -39.56 4.71 11.99
N SER A 353 -39.47 5.56 10.96
CA SER A 353 -39.94 5.26 9.62
C SER A 353 -38.85 4.63 8.76
N ALA A 354 -39.23 3.80 7.79
CA ALA A 354 -38.36 3.34 6.70
C ALA A 354 -38.65 4.12 5.40
N GLY A 355 -37.91 3.82 4.33
CA GLY A 355 -38.04 4.50 3.04
C GLY A 355 -37.68 5.99 3.12
N GLU A 356 -38.24 6.80 2.22
CA GLU A 356 -37.98 8.25 2.16
C GLU A 356 -38.33 9.01 3.45
N ALA A 357 -39.36 8.56 4.17
CA ALA A 357 -39.73 9.13 5.46
C ALA A 357 -38.61 8.92 6.50
N GLY A 358 -38.07 7.70 6.58
CA GLY A 358 -36.95 7.37 7.44
C GLY A 358 -35.67 8.14 7.10
N ILE A 359 -35.37 8.28 5.81
CA ILE A 359 -34.25 9.08 5.32
C ILE A 359 -34.40 10.54 5.74
N THR A 360 -35.62 11.09 5.68
CA THR A 360 -35.91 12.47 6.11
C THR A 360 -35.75 12.64 7.62
N GLU A 361 -36.22 11.68 8.42
CA GLU A 361 -36.03 11.65 9.88
C GLU A 361 -34.55 11.63 10.24
N LEU A 362 -33.76 10.71 9.65
CA LEU A 362 -32.32 10.62 9.88
C LEU A 362 -31.60 11.91 9.48
N ARG A 363 -31.97 12.51 8.35
CA ARG A 363 -31.41 13.80 7.92
C ARG A 363 -31.62 14.87 8.99
N SER A 364 -32.83 14.95 9.56
CA SER A 364 -33.15 15.90 10.61
C SER A 364 -32.31 15.69 11.86
N VAL A 365 -32.09 14.43 12.27
CA VAL A 365 -31.22 14.09 13.41
C VAL A 365 -29.79 14.56 13.15
N ILE A 366 -29.22 14.21 11.99
CA ILE A 366 -27.85 14.57 11.63
C ILE A 366 -27.67 16.09 11.52
N GLU A 367 -28.62 16.81 10.91
CA GLU A 367 -28.55 18.27 10.82
C GLU A 367 -28.65 18.96 12.18
N THR A 368 -29.48 18.43 13.09
CA THR A 368 -29.58 18.93 14.47
C THR A 368 -28.26 18.71 15.22
N PHE A 369 -27.67 17.51 15.09
CA PHE A 369 -26.35 17.21 15.65
C PHE A 369 -25.25 18.11 15.04
N ARG A 370 -25.27 18.34 13.73
CA ARG A 370 -24.34 19.26 13.06
C ARG A 370 -24.47 20.66 13.64
N GLN A 371 -25.68 21.17 13.82
CA GLN A 371 -25.91 22.49 14.43
C GLN A 371 -25.35 22.58 15.86
N ALA A 372 -25.58 21.56 16.69
CA ALA A 372 -25.03 21.47 18.04
C ALA A 372 -23.49 21.45 18.03
N PHE A 373 -22.87 20.64 17.14
CA PHE A 373 -21.43 20.65 16.92
C PHE A 373 -20.93 22.04 16.51
N GLN A 374 -21.60 22.71 15.58
CA GLN A 374 -21.21 24.05 15.13
C GLN A 374 -21.41 25.13 16.19
N ALA A 375 -22.30 24.94 17.15
CA ALA A 375 -22.46 25.80 18.32
C ALA A 375 -21.43 25.50 19.42
N ALA A 376 -20.68 24.40 19.28
CA ALA A 376 -19.85 23.81 20.33
C ALA A 376 -20.63 23.38 21.59
N GLU A 377 -21.91 23.03 21.40
CA GLU A 377 -22.88 22.66 22.44
C GLU A 377 -23.17 21.15 22.41
N LEU A 378 -22.11 20.35 22.53
CA LEU A 378 -22.24 18.90 22.71
C LEU A 378 -22.32 18.59 24.21
N ASP A 379 -23.54 18.67 24.74
CA ASP A 379 -23.86 18.37 26.13
C ASP A 379 -23.89 16.86 26.44
N GLU A 380 -24.23 16.51 27.68
CA GLU A 380 -24.30 15.13 28.17
C GLU A 380 -25.25 14.24 27.33
N VAL A 381 -26.33 14.81 26.78
CA VAL A 381 -27.26 14.07 25.93
C VAL A 381 -26.56 13.65 24.64
N TYR A 382 -25.85 14.57 23.99
CA TYR A 382 -25.12 14.27 22.76
C TYR A 382 -23.92 13.36 23.00
N THR A 383 -23.16 13.54 24.08
CA THR A 383 -22.00 12.68 24.34
C THR A 383 -22.42 11.25 24.65
N LYS A 384 -23.57 11.03 25.30
CA LYS A 384 -24.16 9.70 25.47
C LYS A 384 -24.64 9.10 24.14
N GLN A 385 -25.33 9.88 23.31
CA GLN A 385 -25.73 9.43 21.97
C GLN A 385 -24.52 9.07 21.10
N LEU A 386 -23.43 9.82 21.21
CA LEU A 386 -22.17 9.53 20.53
C LEU A 386 -21.53 8.24 21.05
N GLU A 387 -21.63 7.93 22.35
CA GLU A 387 -21.13 6.66 22.88
C GLU A 387 -21.93 5.46 22.33
N GLU A 388 -23.23 5.60 22.16
CA GLU A 388 -24.14 4.52 21.77
C GLU A 388 -24.24 4.36 20.24
N SER A 389 -24.21 5.45 19.47
CA SER A 389 -24.50 5.45 18.04
C SER A 389 -23.24 5.53 17.16
N PRO A 390 -22.91 4.47 16.39
CA PRO A 390 -21.84 4.53 15.40
C PRO A 390 -22.14 5.52 14.26
N VAL A 391 -23.42 5.81 13.99
CA VAL A 391 -23.84 6.75 12.94
C VAL A 391 -23.44 8.18 13.30
N LEU A 392 -23.73 8.64 14.53
CA LEU A 392 -23.33 9.97 14.97
C LEU A 392 -21.81 10.09 15.16
N ARG A 393 -21.14 9.02 15.61
CA ARG A 393 -19.66 9.02 15.63
C ARG A 393 -19.06 9.17 14.26
N ASP A 394 -19.62 8.52 13.24
CA ASP A 394 -19.13 8.68 11.87
C ASP A 394 -19.34 10.10 11.31
N VAL A 395 -20.45 10.75 11.69
CA VAL A 395 -20.65 12.19 11.42
C VAL A 395 -19.63 13.04 12.16
N LEU A 396 -19.38 12.79 13.45
CA LEU A 396 -18.39 13.50 14.26
C LEU A 396 -16.97 13.33 13.70
N MET A 397 -16.59 12.10 13.32
CA MET A 397 -15.30 11.79 12.70
C MET A 397 -15.11 12.59 11.41
N THR A 398 -16.18 12.78 10.63
CA THR A 398 -16.12 13.58 9.40
C THR A 398 -16.02 15.07 9.69
N LEU A 399 -16.79 15.58 10.65
CA LEU A 399 -16.78 16.99 11.06
C LEU A 399 -15.43 17.42 11.67
N THR A 400 -14.77 16.53 12.39
CA THR A 400 -13.50 16.79 13.08
C THR A 400 -12.27 16.41 12.25
N GLY A 401 -12.46 15.71 11.11
CA GLY A 401 -11.37 15.16 10.32
C GLY A 401 -10.66 13.97 10.97
N TYR A 402 -11.27 13.31 11.96
CA TYR A 402 -10.67 12.24 12.79
C TYR A 402 -10.01 11.13 11.96
N LYS A 403 -10.71 10.57 10.96
CA LYS A 403 -10.19 9.47 10.11
C LYS A 403 -8.96 9.88 9.27
N GLY A 404 -8.93 11.14 8.85
CA GLY A 404 -7.87 11.70 7.99
C GLY A 404 -6.85 12.54 8.74
N SER A 405 -6.96 12.63 10.08
CA SER A 405 -6.06 13.46 10.87
C SER A 405 -4.64 12.92 10.77
N ARG A 406 -3.66 13.82 10.67
CA ARG A 406 -2.25 13.43 10.68
C ARG A 406 -1.83 12.87 12.05
N TRP A 407 -2.62 13.17 13.08
CA TRP A 407 -2.30 12.93 14.48
C TRP A 407 -3.43 12.18 15.19
N GLY A 408 -3.05 11.25 16.07
CA GLY A 408 -3.97 10.50 16.92
C GLY A 408 -4.52 9.21 16.29
N GLY A 409 -5.48 8.61 16.98
CA GLY A 409 -6.26 7.47 16.53
C GLY A 409 -7.25 7.85 15.42
N ASN A 410 -7.66 6.85 14.66
CA ASN A 410 -8.49 7.02 13.47
C ASN A 410 -9.62 5.98 13.37
N SER A 411 -9.84 5.20 14.43
CA SER A 411 -10.85 4.13 14.48
C SER A 411 -12.10 4.55 15.25
N ASP A 412 -13.25 4.03 14.84
CA ASP A 412 -14.52 4.22 15.56
C ASP A 412 -14.42 3.73 17.02
N ALA A 413 -13.81 2.57 17.23
CA ALA A 413 -13.64 1.98 18.55
C ALA A 413 -12.80 2.87 19.49
N GLY A 414 -11.71 3.46 18.98
CA GLY A 414 -10.87 4.37 19.75
C GLY A 414 -11.61 5.66 20.11
N LEU A 415 -12.41 6.21 19.18
CA LEU A 415 -13.26 7.36 19.46
C LEU A 415 -14.33 7.04 20.50
N GLN A 416 -15.00 5.89 20.39
CA GLN A 416 -16.01 5.45 21.35
C GLN A 416 -15.42 5.31 22.75
N GLU A 417 -14.23 4.74 22.90
CA GLU A 417 -13.55 4.61 24.18
C GLU A 417 -13.21 5.98 24.80
N LYS A 418 -12.72 6.93 24.00
CA LYS A 418 -12.48 8.30 24.44
C LYS A 418 -13.75 9.00 24.92
N ILE A 419 -14.86 8.86 24.18
CA ILE A 419 -16.15 9.43 24.58
C ILE A 419 -16.63 8.83 25.90
N ARG A 420 -16.55 7.49 26.04
CA ARG A 420 -16.90 6.80 27.28
C ARG A 420 -16.08 7.28 28.47
N TYR A 421 -14.77 7.42 28.28
CA TYR A 421 -13.89 7.95 29.32
C TYR A 421 -14.29 9.36 29.73
N HIS A 422 -14.53 10.24 28.74
CA HIS A 422 -14.98 11.62 28.98
C HIS A 422 -16.29 11.67 29.76
N ASN A 423 -17.29 10.86 29.36
CA ASN A 423 -18.57 10.76 30.06
C ASN A 423 -18.37 10.34 31.51
N GLN A 424 -17.62 9.26 31.76
CA GLN A 424 -17.35 8.79 33.12
C GLN A 424 -16.60 9.86 33.96
N ALA A 425 -15.60 10.53 33.38
CA ALA A 425 -14.84 11.57 34.07
C ALA A 425 -15.70 12.80 34.40
N ALA A 426 -16.65 13.15 33.54
CA ALA A 426 -17.63 14.20 33.80
C ALA A 426 -18.59 13.80 34.92
N GLU A 427 -19.17 12.59 34.87
CA GLU A 427 -20.08 12.05 35.89
C GLU A 427 -19.42 11.96 37.27
N ASP A 428 -18.15 11.56 37.33
CA ASP A 428 -17.36 11.47 38.56
C ASP A 428 -16.94 12.85 39.13
N GLY A 429 -17.18 13.93 38.39
CA GLY A 429 -16.73 15.28 38.75
C GLY A 429 -15.21 15.48 38.64
N ARG A 430 -14.52 14.65 37.83
CA ARG A 430 -13.08 14.76 37.58
C ARG A 430 -12.74 15.85 36.55
N ILE A 431 -13.71 16.23 35.72
CA ILE A 431 -13.56 17.36 34.78
C ILE A 431 -14.06 18.66 35.44
N ALA A 432 -13.16 19.64 35.58
CA ALA A 432 -13.54 20.95 36.11
C ALA A 432 -14.50 21.68 35.17
N ALA A 433 -15.52 22.35 35.73
CA ALA A 433 -16.48 23.14 34.97
C ALA A 433 -15.82 24.36 34.29
N MET A 434 -16.40 24.81 33.18
CA MET A 434 -15.96 26.03 32.51
C MET A 434 -16.30 27.26 33.36
N LYS A 435 -15.33 28.15 33.55
CA LYS A 435 -15.49 29.38 34.33
C LYS A 435 -16.42 30.37 33.63
N GLU A 436 -17.21 31.12 34.39
CA GLU A 436 -18.29 31.98 33.88
C GLU A 436 -17.84 33.15 32.97
N PHE A 437 -16.56 33.56 33.08
CA PHE A 437 -16.00 34.61 32.24
C PHE A 437 -15.71 34.15 30.80
N TYR A 438 -15.67 32.83 30.54
CA TYR A 438 -15.60 32.31 29.18
C TYR A 438 -16.97 32.40 28.52
N ARG A 439 -17.05 33.19 27.46
CA ARG A 439 -18.27 33.37 26.66
C ARG A 439 -17.91 33.34 25.18
N PRO A 440 -18.82 32.88 24.29
CA PRO A 440 -18.61 33.03 22.86
C PRO A 440 -18.38 34.50 22.48
N SER A 441 -17.50 34.72 21.50
CA SER A 441 -17.23 36.06 21.01
C SER A 441 -18.40 36.63 20.20
N ASP A 442 -18.37 37.95 19.99
CA ASP A 442 -19.10 38.57 18.87
C ASP A 442 -18.60 38.03 17.53
N VAL A 443 -19.34 38.31 16.46
CA VAL A 443 -18.95 37.91 15.10
C VAL A 443 -18.00 38.96 14.51
N TYR A 444 -16.77 38.53 14.18
CA TYR A 444 -15.76 39.35 13.51
C TYR A 444 -15.92 39.27 11.99
N SER A 445 -15.63 40.36 11.29
CA SER A 445 -15.50 40.40 9.83
C SER A 445 -14.02 40.43 9.45
N ILE A 446 -13.59 39.51 8.58
CA ILE A 446 -12.21 39.31 8.17
C ILE A 446 -12.13 39.38 6.64
N ALA A 447 -11.17 40.11 6.09
CA ALA A 447 -10.92 40.15 4.66
C ALA A 447 -10.57 38.76 4.12
N THR A 448 -11.11 38.42 2.95
CA THR A 448 -10.75 37.20 2.22
C THR A 448 -9.66 37.50 1.22
N VAL A 449 -8.74 36.57 1.07
CA VAL A 449 -7.58 36.67 0.19
C VAL A 449 -7.81 35.80 -1.06
N ALA A 450 -7.33 36.26 -2.22
CA ALA A 450 -7.49 35.59 -3.50
C ALA A 450 -6.91 34.17 -3.50
N GLY A 451 -7.76 33.18 -3.25
CA GLY A 451 -7.43 31.78 -3.41
C GLY A 451 -7.38 31.40 -4.90
N LYS A 452 -6.19 31.00 -5.37
CA LYS A 452 -5.94 30.20 -6.58
C LYS A 452 -5.81 30.87 -7.96
N LYS A 453 -6.08 32.17 -8.18
CA LYS A 453 -6.15 32.67 -9.58
C LYS A 453 -5.04 33.59 -10.09
N GLU A 454 -4.19 34.17 -9.26
CA GLU A 454 -3.07 34.96 -9.78
C GLU A 454 -1.72 34.41 -9.32
N ARG A 455 -0.96 33.93 -10.30
CA ARG A 455 0.42 33.50 -10.16
C ARG A 455 1.26 34.71 -9.77
N ILE A 456 1.37 34.99 -8.48
CA ILE A 456 2.62 35.55 -7.97
C ILE A 456 3.66 34.46 -8.29
N GLY A 457 4.44 34.67 -9.35
CA GLY A 457 5.49 33.73 -9.72
C GLY A 457 6.41 33.51 -8.52
N TRP A 458 6.71 32.25 -8.22
CA TRP A 458 7.74 31.91 -7.24
C TRP A 458 9.08 32.47 -7.70
N THR A 459 9.91 32.96 -6.77
CA THR A 459 11.26 33.37 -7.12
C THR A 459 12.07 32.15 -7.58
N PRO A 460 13.07 32.31 -8.45
CA PRO A 460 13.93 31.21 -8.88
C PRO A 460 14.51 30.40 -7.71
N ASP A 461 14.94 31.09 -6.64
CA ASP A 461 15.48 30.45 -5.43
C ASP A 461 14.48 29.52 -4.72
N VAL A 462 13.19 29.88 -4.74
CA VAL A 462 12.12 29.06 -4.14
C VAL A 462 11.86 27.83 -4.98
N ILE A 463 11.84 27.99 -6.31
CA ILE A 463 11.68 26.88 -7.26
C ILE A 463 12.85 25.91 -7.09
N GLU A 464 14.09 26.41 -7.12
CA GLU A 464 15.30 25.58 -6.98
C GLU A 464 15.30 24.84 -5.63
N ARG A 465 15.01 25.53 -4.52
CA ARG A 465 15.00 24.88 -3.21
C ARG A 465 13.88 23.85 -3.09
N TYR A 466 12.70 24.16 -3.60
CA TYR A 466 11.58 23.23 -3.64
C TYR A 466 11.92 21.97 -4.44
N ASP A 467 12.49 22.13 -5.63
CA ASP A 467 12.86 21.00 -6.49
C ASP A 467 13.90 20.10 -5.84
N VAL A 468 14.93 20.67 -5.21
CA VAL A 468 15.95 19.90 -4.47
C VAL A 468 15.30 19.05 -3.37
N LEU A 469 14.47 19.67 -2.53
CA LEU A 469 13.84 18.97 -1.41
C LEU A 469 12.80 17.97 -1.89
N ARG A 470 11.97 18.33 -2.86
CA ARG A 470 10.97 17.45 -3.47
C ARG A 470 11.62 16.21 -4.06
N ASN A 471 12.66 16.37 -4.89
CA ASN A 471 13.31 15.24 -5.54
C ASN A 471 13.93 14.28 -4.52
N ASP A 472 14.55 14.81 -3.46
CA ASP A 472 15.12 13.99 -2.40
C ASP A 472 14.03 13.26 -1.58
N ILE A 473 12.89 13.90 -1.31
CA ILE A 473 11.72 13.30 -0.65
C ILE A 473 11.10 12.20 -1.52
N MET A 474 10.88 12.47 -2.81
CA MET A 474 10.30 11.52 -3.77
C MET A 474 11.19 10.28 -3.93
N HIS A 475 12.52 10.48 -3.99
CA HIS A 475 13.48 9.39 -4.04
C HIS A 475 13.45 8.55 -2.76
N ALA A 476 13.49 9.19 -1.59
CA ALA A 476 13.36 8.50 -0.31
C ALA A 476 12.04 7.72 -0.17
N ARG A 477 10.95 8.25 -0.71
CA ARG A 477 9.65 7.57 -0.75
C ARG A 477 9.69 6.29 -1.59
N ALA A 478 10.34 6.35 -2.76
CA ALA A 478 10.51 5.18 -3.62
C ALA A 478 11.33 4.09 -2.92
N LEU A 479 12.42 4.46 -2.22
CA LEU A 479 13.26 3.52 -1.47
C LEU A 479 12.53 2.82 -0.31
N THR A 480 11.49 3.45 0.24
CA THR A 480 10.66 2.90 1.33
C THR A 480 9.38 2.23 0.83
N GLY A 481 9.26 2.04 -0.50
CA GLY A 481 8.17 1.35 -1.18
C GLY A 481 8.24 -0.18 -1.15
N PRO A 482 7.13 -0.88 -1.46
CA PRO A 482 7.11 -2.34 -1.62
C PRO A 482 8.16 -2.84 -2.62
N GLN A 483 8.40 -2.06 -3.68
CA GLN A 483 9.38 -2.33 -4.73
C GLN A 483 10.75 -1.63 -4.53
N GLY A 484 10.97 -0.89 -3.45
CA GLY A 484 12.22 -0.16 -3.21
C GLY A 484 13.35 -1.08 -2.73
N GLY A 485 14.62 -0.78 -3.03
CA GLY A 485 15.79 -1.50 -2.50
C GLY A 485 16.03 -1.28 -0.99
N GLY A 486 15.06 -0.66 -0.30
CA GLY A 486 15.02 -0.48 1.14
C GLY A 486 16.05 0.51 1.67
N MET A 487 16.17 0.56 2.99
CA MET A 487 17.18 1.38 3.67
C MET A 487 18.60 1.05 3.20
N ARG A 488 18.85 -0.21 2.81
CA ARG A 488 20.16 -0.65 2.31
C ARG A 488 20.58 0.11 1.06
N GLN A 489 19.66 0.31 0.12
CA GLN A 489 19.95 1.10 -1.08
C GLN A 489 20.28 2.57 -0.74
N ALA A 490 19.53 3.21 0.18
CA ALA A 490 19.85 4.57 0.62
C ALA A 490 21.25 4.68 1.25
N ILE A 491 21.62 3.66 2.03
CA ILE A 491 22.94 3.57 2.67
C ILE A 491 24.03 3.36 1.62
N ASP A 492 23.79 2.50 0.62
CA ASP A 492 24.74 2.23 -0.45
C ASP A 492 24.92 3.42 -1.41
N GLU A 493 23.87 4.22 -1.65
CA GLU A 493 23.97 5.50 -2.36
C GLU A 493 24.90 6.48 -1.63
N LEU A 494 24.69 6.69 -0.31
CA LEU A 494 25.58 7.55 0.49
C LEU A 494 27.01 7.01 0.51
N ARG A 495 27.18 5.69 0.59
CA ARG A 495 28.49 5.05 0.54
C ARG A 495 29.20 5.32 -0.80
N ALA A 496 28.50 5.16 -1.91
CA ALA A 496 29.04 5.46 -3.24
C ALA A 496 29.46 6.93 -3.36
N ASP A 497 28.62 7.85 -2.91
CA ASP A 497 28.94 9.30 -2.93
C ASP A 497 30.16 9.65 -2.06
N ILE A 498 30.36 8.97 -0.93
CA ILE A 498 31.57 9.14 -0.11
C ILE A 498 32.83 8.76 -0.89
N PHE A 499 32.79 7.64 -1.63
CA PHE A 499 33.92 7.25 -2.46
C PHE A 499 34.17 8.23 -3.61
N VAL A 500 33.11 8.72 -4.26
CA VAL A 500 33.21 9.77 -5.28
C VAL A 500 33.83 11.06 -4.72
N GLU A 501 33.43 11.50 -3.53
CA GLU A 501 34.03 12.68 -2.89
C GLU A 501 35.50 12.44 -2.52
N LEU A 502 35.89 11.22 -2.11
CA LEU A 502 37.29 10.87 -1.87
C LEU A 502 38.14 10.96 -3.14
N GLU A 503 37.58 10.55 -4.28
CA GLU A 503 38.20 10.67 -5.61
C GLU A 503 38.27 12.14 -6.04
N ASP A 504 37.20 12.93 -5.88
CA ASP A 504 37.20 14.38 -6.18
C ASP A 504 38.26 15.13 -5.35
N LEU A 505 38.34 14.85 -4.05
CA LEU A 505 39.36 15.45 -3.19
C LEU A 505 40.77 15.10 -3.65
N GLN A 506 41.00 13.86 -4.10
CA GLN A 506 42.28 13.44 -4.65
C GLN A 506 42.57 14.16 -5.97
N TYR A 507 41.61 14.18 -6.89
CA TYR A 507 41.73 14.86 -8.17
C TYR A 507 42.09 16.34 -7.97
N ARG A 508 41.38 17.04 -7.07
CA ARG A 508 41.66 18.45 -6.77
C ARG A 508 43.02 18.69 -6.11
N ILE A 509 43.52 17.72 -5.34
CA ILE A 509 44.90 17.76 -4.82
C ILE A 509 45.89 17.70 -5.98
N ASP A 510 45.67 16.80 -6.94
CA ASP A 510 46.59 16.54 -8.05
C ASP A 510 46.54 17.64 -9.12
N THR A 511 45.39 18.28 -9.32
CA THR A 511 45.18 19.33 -10.34
C THR A 511 45.29 20.75 -9.79
N THR A 512 45.72 20.95 -8.53
CA THR A 512 45.93 22.31 -8.01
C THR A 512 47.09 22.98 -8.75
N ASP A 513 46.84 24.17 -9.31
CA ASP A 513 47.86 24.96 -10.01
C ASP A 513 48.99 25.36 -9.05
N ASN A 514 50.20 24.87 -9.34
CA ASN A 514 51.40 25.17 -8.56
C ASN A 514 51.82 26.65 -8.66
N ASN A 515 51.27 27.41 -9.61
CA ASN A 515 51.49 28.85 -9.74
C ASN A 515 50.55 29.69 -8.86
N ASP A 516 49.54 29.09 -8.22
CA ASP A 516 48.68 29.81 -7.27
C ASP A 516 49.47 30.13 -5.98
N PRO A 517 49.58 31.41 -5.57
CA PRO A 517 50.25 31.80 -4.32
C PRO A 517 49.71 31.09 -3.06
N LYS A 518 48.50 30.53 -3.12
CA LYS A 518 47.82 29.80 -2.05
C LYS A 518 47.79 28.27 -2.28
N ALA A 519 48.46 27.74 -3.30
CA ALA A 519 48.46 26.31 -3.66
C ALA A 519 48.78 25.40 -2.47
N ASN A 520 49.85 25.69 -1.74
CA ASN A 520 50.27 24.91 -0.57
C ASN A 520 49.21 24.85 0.54
N ILE A 521 48.52 25.98 0.80
CA ILE A 521 47.45 26.06 1.80
C ILE A 521 46.21 25.28 1.32
N LYS A 522 45.85 25.43 0.04
CA LYS A 522 44.71 24.72 -0.57
C LYS A 522 44.93 23.21 -0.53
N VAL A 523 46.09 22.72 -0.98
CA VAL A 523 46.44 21.30 -0.98
C VAL A 523 46.48 20.74 0.44
N SER A 524 47.07 21.46 1.41
CA SER A 524 47.11 21.03 2.81
C SER A 524 45.71 20.86 3.40
N ASN A 525 44.79 21.80 3.12
CA ASN A 525 43.40 21.71 3.57
C ASN A 525 42.64 20.56 2.90
N LEU A 526 42.83 20.34 1.59
CA LEU A 526 42.22 19.22 0.87
C LEU A 526 42.73 17.88 1.40
N LYS A 527 44.04 17.73 1.61
CA LYS A 527 44.64 16.53 2.22
C LYS A 527 44.07 16.26 3.60
N ARG A 528 43.93 17.28 4.44
CA ARG A 528 43.33 17.14 5.78
C ARG A 528 41.88 16.63 5.71
N ARG A 529 41.07 17.19 4.80
CA ARG A 529 39.69 16.75 4.57
C ARG A 529 39.64 15.32 4.03
N LYS A 530 40.50 14.96 3.07
CA LYS A 530 40.58 13.59 2.55
C LYS A 530 40.92 12.59 3.65
N VAL A 531 41.99 12.86 4.43
CA VAL A 531 42.41 11.97 5.53
C VAL A 531 41.31 11.80 6.58
N ALA A 532 40.59 12.86 6.93
CA ALA A 532 39.48 12.77 7.87
C ALA A 532 38.35 11.85 7.34
N LEU A 533 37.93 12.03 6.09
CA LEU A 533 36.88 11.22 5.47
C LEU A 533 37.32 9.75 5.27
N GLN A 534 38.58 9.51 4.87
CA GLN A 534 39.13 8.15 4.77
C GLN A 534 39.14 7.44 6.11
N LYS A 535 39.59 8.13 7.17
CA LYS A 535 39.59 7.59 8.53
C LYS A 535 38.17 7.24 8.98
N TYR A 536 37.18 8.07 8.65
CA TYR A 536 35.78 7.77 8.94
C TYR A 536 35.31 6.50 8.23
N VAL A 537 35.60 6.34 6.94
CA VAL A 537 35.26 5.12 6.17
C VAL A 537 35.93 3.88 6.77
N GLU A 538 37.22 3.95 7.09
CA GLU A 538 37.96 2.85 7.73
C GLU A 538 37.35 2.46 9.08
N GLN A 539 36.95 3.44 9.91
CA GLN A 539 36.31 3.20 11.19
C GLN A 539 34.93 2.53 11.05
N VAL A 540 34.13 2.98 10.09
CA VAL A 540 32.80 2.40 9.83
C VAL A 540 32.91 0.98 9.26
N GLN A 541 33.97 0.67 8.51
CA GLN A 541 34.24 -0.67 7.98
C GLN A 541 34.81 -1.65 9.04
N GLN A 542 35.41 -1.15 10.12
CA GLN A 542 36.05 -1.97 11.17
C GLN A 542 35.13 -2.33 12.36
N GLY A 543 33.85 -1.92 12.33
CA GLY A 543 32.91 -2.08 13.46
C GLY A 543 32.09 -3.38 13.48
N ASP A 544 32.65 -4.43 14.12
CA ASP A 544 31.98 -5.43 14.98
C ASP A 544 30.74 -6.23 14.50
N PHE A 545 30.66 -6.62 13.22
CA PHE A 545 29.98 -7.86 12.80
C PHE A 545 30.83 -8.53 11.71
N ALA A 546 30.81 -9.87 11.66
CA ALA A 546 31.71 -10.74 10.87
C ALA A 546 31.72 -10.55 9.33
N ASP A 547 31.09 -9.50 8.81
CA ASP A 547 30.96 -9.20 7.39
C ASP A 547 31.48 -7.79 7.10
N THR A 548 32.73 -7.70 6.64
CA THR A 548 33.45 -6.47 6.26
C THR A 548 32.84 -5.76 5.04
N THR A 549 31.73 -6.26 4.49
CA THR A 549 31.00 -5.65 3.35
C THR A 549 29.92 -4.64 3.76
N ARG A 550 29.59 -4.49 5.05
CA ARG A 550 28.45 -3.69 5.52
C ARG A 550 28.88 -2.32 6.08
N PHE A 551 28.45 -1.23 5.43
CA PHE A 551 28.62 0.13 5.93
C PHE A 551 27.57 0.41 7.03
N VAL A 552 28.02 0.72 8.23
CA VAL A 552 27.18 0.75 9.45
C VAL A 552 26.50 2.11 9.61
N MET A 553 25.32 2.26 9.00
CA MET A 553 24.35 3.35 9.25
C MET A 553 22.92 2.80 9.40
N ASP A 554 22.78 1.78 10.24
CA ASP A 554 21.55 1.01 10.40
C ASP A 554 20.51 1.67 11.32
N SER A 555 20.79 2.87 11.84
CA SER A 555 19.83 3.64 12.64
C SER A 555 20.05 5.18 12.56
N PRO A 556 19.03 5.98 12.93
CA PRO A 556 19.18 7.43 13.09
C PRO A 556 20.29 7.83 14.08
N ALA A 557 20.53 7.02 15.12
CA ALA A 557 21.61 7.24 16.07
C ALA A 557 22.99 7.08 15.40
N ASP A 558 23.15 6.07 14.55
CA ASP A 558 24.40 5.81 13.84
C ASP A 558 24.71 6.91 12.83
N PHE A 559 23.70 7.34 12.07
CA PHE A 559 23.81 8.51 11.20
C PHE A 559 24.26 9.74 11.99
N THR A 560 23.66 10.00 13.15
CA THR A 560 23.98 11.19 13.95
C THR A 560 25.44 11.18 14.45
N ARG A 561 25.99 10.00 14.77
CA ARG A 561 27.42 9.85 15.10
C ARG A 561 28.31 10.16 13.90
N GLY A 562 27.93 9.71 12.70
CA GLY A 562 28.67 9.97 11.47
C GLY A 562 28.50 11.39 10.90
N PHE A 563 27.42 12.07 11.27
CA PHE A 563 27.05 13.37 10.69
C PHE A 563 28.16 14.42 10.82
N GLN A 564 28.90 14.44 11.94
CA GLN A 564 29.99 15.39 12.16
C GLN A 564 31.07 15.29 11.08
N GLU A 565 31.40 14.06 10.67
CA GLU A 565 32.43 13.78 9.69
C GLU A 565 31.91 13.98 8.27
N LEU A 566 30.61 13.78 8.01
CA LEU A 566 30.04 13.89 6.66
C LEU A 566 29.52 15.29 6.29
N GLN A 567 28.99 16.03 7.27
CA GLN A 567 28.40 17.36 7.08
C GLN A 567 29.30 18.38 6.34
N PRO A 568 30.65 18.39 6.52
CA PRO A 568 31.51 19.34 5.82
C PRO A 568 31.55 19.19 4.29
N TYR A 569 31.08 18.07 3.74
CA TYR A 569 31.17 17.72 2.32
C TYR A 569 29.80 17.94 1.66
N LYS A 570 29.63 19.08 0.95
CA LYS A 570 28.34 19.48 0.36
C LYS A 570 27.80 18.51 -0.68
N SER A 571 28.67 17.83 -1.41
CA SER A 571 28.33 16.76 -2.37
C SER A 571 27.53 15.63 -1.71
N LEU A 572 27.80 15.33 -0.45
CA LEU A 572 27.11 14.26 0.30
C LEU A 572 25.74 14.68 0.83
N HIS A 573 25.41 15.97 0.82
CA HIS A 573 24.18 16.46 1.45
C HIS A 573 22.92 15.85 0.82
N GLN A 574 22.95 15.54 -0.48
CA GLN A 574 21.81 14.92 -1.16
C GLN A 574 21.55 13.50 -0.67
N SER A 575 22.53 12.60 -0.75
CA SER A 575 22.37 11.22 -0.26
C SER A 575 22.12 11.17 1.25
N MET A 576 22.73 12.08 2.03
CA MET A 576 22.39 12.25 3.43
C MET A 576 20.91 12.62 3.63
N ARG A 577 20.37 13.60 2.89
CA ARG A 577 18.95 13.97 2.94
C ARG A 577 18.03 12.80 2.60
N ARG A 578 18.31 12.09 1.51
CA ARG A 578 17.53 10.91 1.08
C ARG A 578 17.51 9.83 2.16
N LEU A 579 18.66 9.54 2.77
CA LEU A 579 18.75 8.56 3.86
C LEU A 579 17.93 8.98 5.09
N VAL A 580 18.01 10.25 5.50
CA VAL A 580 17.25 10.72 6.68
C VAL A 580 15.75 10.81 6.42
N TYR A 581 15.33 11.19 5.21
CA TYR A 581 13.92 11.19 4.82
C TYR A 581 13.37 9.76 4.73
N ALA A 582 14.14 8.80 4.23
CA ALA A 582 13.76 7.40 4.19
C ALA A 582 13.59 6.84 5.61
N TRP A 583 14.49 7.15 6.53
CA TRP A 583 14.34 6.79 7.94
C TRP A 583 13.10 7.39 8.58
N ALA A 584 12.81 8.65 8.29
CA ALA A 584 11.62 9.33 8.81
C ALA A 584 10.33 8.67 8.32
N MET A 585 10.22 8.38 7.02
CA MET A 585 9.07 7.68 6.44
C MET A 585 8.93 6.24 6.94
N ARG A 586 10.05 5.55 7.21
CA ARG A 586 10.03 4.21 7.80
C ARG A 586 9.51 4.23 9.24
N LYS A 587 9.82 5.28 10.01
CA LYS A 587 9.32 5.46 11.38
C LYS A 587 7.88 5.96 11.42
N GLN A 588 7.46 6.73 10.42
CA GLN A 588 6.12 7.30 10.29
C GLN A 588 5.51 6.95 8.91
N PRO A 589 4.95 5.73 8.72
CA PRO A 589 4.46 5.28 7.41
C PRO A 589 3.37 6.16 6.79
N ASN A 590 2.57 6.86 7.61
CA ASN A 590 1.55 7.79 7.11
C ASN A 590 2.16 8.96 6.33
N GLN A 591 3.33 9.43 6.75
CA GLN A 591 4.05 10.51 6.06
C GLN A 591 4.53 10.09 4.67
N ARG A 592 4.80 8.79 4.46
CA ARG A 592 5.12 8.25 3.14
C ARG A 592 3.95 8.45 2.16
N ARG A 593 2.73 8.19 2.60
CA ARG A 593 1.50 8.37 1.80
C ARG A 593 1.25 9.85 1.54
N GLU A 594 1.37 10.69 2.58
CA GLU A 594 1.14 12.14 2.45
C GLU A 594 2.10 12.81 1.46
N MET A 595 3.38 12.47 1.49
CA MET A 595 4.38 13.02 0.56
C MET A 595 4.20 12.53 -0.90
N ALA A 596 3.25 11.63 -1.18
CA ALA A 596 2.83 11.31 -2.54
C ALA A 596 2.11 12.47 -3.24
N GLY A 597 1.42 13.32 -2.47
CA GLY A 597 0.64 14.43 -2.99
C GLY A 597 1.42 15.69 -3.37
N LEU A 598 2.76 15.70 -3.29
CA LEU A 598 3.57 16.87 -3.63
C LEU A 598 3.52 17.18 -5.13
N SER A 599 3.02 18.36 -5.49
CA SER A 599 2.89 18.80 -6.88
C SER A 599 4.25 18.93 -7.57
N VAL A 600 4.31 18.80 -8.90
CA VAL A 600 5.57 18.98 -9.65
C VAL A 600 6.07 20.42 -9.56
N GLN A 601 5.15 21.38 -9.66
CA GLN A 601 5.44 22.80 -9.48
C GLN A 601 5.14 23.22 -8.04
N PRO A 602 5.85 24.19 -7.45
CA PRO A 602 5.57 24.62 -6.09
C PRO A 602 4.13 25.17 -5.97
N SER A 603 3.42 24.71 -4.94
CA SER A 603 2.10 25.19 -4.51
C SER A 603 2.15 25.49 -3.02
N ILE A 604 1.31 26.39 -2.51
CA ILE A 604 1.26 26.72 -1.08
C ILE A 604 1.07 25.44 -0.25
N GLU A 605 0.17 24.56 -0.67
CA GLU A 605 -0.11 23.28 -0.02
C GLU A 605 1.12 22.38 0.01
N SER A 606 1.87 22.29 -1.10
CA SER A 606 3.10 21.51 -1.15
C SER A 606 4.26 22.12 -0.37
N LEU A 607 4.38 23.46 -0.35
CA LEU A 607 5.36 24.16 0.48
C LEU A 607 5.10 23.90 1.96
N ALA A 608 3.84 24.00 2.39
CA ALA A 608 3.42 23.75 3.76
C ALA A 608 3.66 22.29 4.18
N SER A 609 3.24 21.33 3.34
CA SER A 609 3.39 19.88 3.61
C SER A 609 4.86 19.47 3.68
N MET A 610 5.68 19.96 2.74
CA MET A 610 7.12 19.70 2.73
C MET A 610 7.82 20.28 3.96
N ARG A 611 7.45 21.51 4.35
CA ARG A 611 7.97 22.12 5.57
C ARG A 611 7.64 21.28 6.80
N GLU A 612 6.39 20.88 6.95
CA GLU A 612 5.93 20.11 8.12
C GLU A 612 6.68 18.78 8.24
N PHE A 613 6.77 18.04 7.12
CA PHE A 613 7.54 16.80 7.08
C PHE A 613 9.00 17.01 7.51
N ILE A 614 9.66 18.05 7.02
CA ILE A 614 11.07 18.27 7.32
C ILE A 614 11.27 18.81 8.74
N GLU A 615 10.56 19.87 9.13
CA GLU A 615 10.81 20.57 10.39
C GLU A 615 10.27 19.80 11.60
N HIS A 616 9.11 19.18 11.48
CA HIS A 616 8.49 18.45 12.58
C HIS A 616 8.90 16.98 12.57
N ILE A 617 8.67 16.26 11.47
CA ILE A 617 8.92 14.81 11.45
C ILE A 617 10.43 14.52 11.43
N VAL A 618 11.17 15.04 10.43
CA VAL A 618 12.59 14.74 10.28
C VAL A 618 13.41 15.39 11.40
N ASN A 619 13.34 16.71 11.53
CA ASN A 619 14.24 17.46 12.42
C ASN A 619 13.90 17.27 13.91
N GLN A 620 12.64 17.11 14.30
CA GLN A 620 12.24 17.01 15.71
C GLN A 620 11.95 15.57 16.13
N GLU A 621 10.92 14.93 15.57
CA GLU A 621 10.45 13.63 16.05
C GLU A 621 11.49 12.52 15.87
N VAL A 622 12.08 12.44 14.67
CA VAL A 622 12.97 11.35 14.31
C VAL A 622 14.38 11.64 14.78
N TYR A 623 14.95 12.80 14.43
CA TYR A 623 16.36 13.09 14.71
C TYR A 623 16.63 13.96 15.94
N GLY A 624 15.63 14.70 16.45
CA GLY A 624 15.83 15.71 17.49
C GLY A 624 16.48 15.16 18.76
N ARG A 625 16.10 13.95 19.18
CA ARG A 625 16.63 13.29 20.39
C ARG A 625 18.05 12.73 20.25
N TYR A 626 18.58 12.59 19.04
CA TYR A 626 19.88 11.95 18.82
C TYR A 626 21.05 12.95 18.82
N PHE A 627 20.76 14.25 18.65
CA PHE A 627 21.77 15.30 18.74
C PHE A 627 21.90 15.81 20.18
N SER A 628 23.03 15.49 20.84
CA SER A 628 23.38 16.08 22.14
C SER A 628 24.04 17.46 22.03
N ASP A 629 24.68 17.77 20.90
CA ASP A 629 25.30 19.06 20.61
C ASP A 629 24.37 19.98 19.79
N LYS A 630 23.98 21.10 20.38
CA LYS A 630 23.15 22.14 19.75
C LYS A 630 23.75 22.68 18.44
N LYS A 631 25.08 22.76 18.34
CA LYS A 631 25.78 23.21 17.13
C LYS A 631 25.64 22.19 16.00
N GLN A 632 25.74 20.90 16.31
CA GLN A 632 25.52 19.83 15.33
C GLN A 632 24.06 19.76 14.89
N ALA A 633 23.12 19.85 15.85
CA ALA A 633 21.69 19.92 15.54
C ALA A 633 21.36 21.09 14.59
N ASN A 634 21.95 22.26 14.81
CA ASN A 634 21.75 23.41 13.92
C ASN A 634 22.30 23.20 12.51
N LYS A 635 23.47 22.55 12.37
CA LYS A 635 24.02 22.20 11.06
C LYS A 635 23.16 21.16 10.33
N PHE A 636 22.59 20.21 11.06
CA PHE A 636 21.64 19.25 10.51
C PHE A 636 20.38 19.95 9.98
N LYS A 637 19.79 20.85 10.78
CA LYS A 637 18.68 21.70 10.34
C LYS A 637 19.03 22.56 9.12
N GLN A 638 20.25 23.08 9.03
CA GLN A 638 20.70 23.86 7.87
C GLN A 638 20.74 23.02 6.58
N MET A 639 21.21 21.76 6.64
CA MET A 639 21.18 20.84 5.48
C MET A 639 19.74 20.64 4.97
N ASN A 640 18.80 20.56 5.91
CA ASN A 640 17.37 20.36 5.67
C ASN A 640 16.58 21.67 5.49
N SER A 641 17.21 22.85 5.51
CA SER A 641 16.50 24.11 5.73
C SER A 641 15.32 24.35 4.77
N THR A 642 14.17 24.71 5.35
CA THR A 642 12.92 25.05 4.65
C THR A 642 12.66 26.56 4.59
N ARG A 643 13.62 27.37 5.05
CA ARG A 643 13.47 28.82 5.23
C ARG A 643 13.02 29.57 3.97
N ALA A 644 13.56 29.22 2.80
CA ALA A 644 13.15 29.85 1.55
C ALA A 644 11.67 29.59 1.23
N LEU A 645 11.16 28.40 1.59
CA LEU A 645 9.76 28.04 1.41
C LEU A 645 8.87 28.84 2.37
N GLU A 646 9.31 29.01 3.63
CA GLU A 646 8.62 29.84 4.63
C GLU A 646 8.50 31.30 4.20
N GLU A 647 9.62 31.90 3.77
CA GLU A 647 9.66 33.28 3.29
C GLU A 647 8.75 33.46 2.07
N ALA A 648 8.71 32.48 1.17
CA ALA A 648 7.82 32.48 0.00
C ALA A 648 6.34 32.44 0.39
N MET A 649 5.95 31.55 1.32
CA MET A 649 4.56 31.47 1.81
C MET A 649 4.13 32.79 2.46
N ASN A 650 5.00 33.40 3.27
CA ASN A 650 4.72 34.69 3.90
C ASN A 650 4.57 35.83 2.88
N LEU A 651 5.45 35.90 1.88
CA LEU A 651 5.39 36.90 0.82
C LEU A 651 4.15 36.74 -0.07
N HIS A 652 3.78 35.49 -0.39
CA HIS A 652 2.56 35.20 -1.12
C HIS A 652 1.35 35.79 -0.40
N GLN A 653 1.28 35.58 0.92
CA GLN A 653 0.17 36.08 1.71
C GLN A 653 0.13 37.61 1.83
N GLN A 654 1.29 38.27 1.93
CA GLN A 654 1.35 39.74 2.00
C GLN A 654 0.90 40.42 0.71
N LYS A 655 1.17 39.79 -0.43
CA LYS A 655 0.92 40.37 -1.77
C LYS A 655 -0.42 39.97 -2.37
N ALA A 656 -1.13 39.02 -1.76
CA ALA A 656 -2.35 38.51 -2.32
C ALA A 656 -3.49 39.55 -2.25
N GLU A 657 -4.29 39.59 -3.32
CA GLU A 657 -5.38 40.54 -3.46
C GLU A 657 -6.51 40.23 -2.46
N ARG A 658 -7.12 41.28 -1.90
CA ARG A 658 -8.26 41.18 -0.98
C ARG A 658 -9.55 41.24 -1.79
N LEU A 659 -10.28 40.13 -1.87
CA LEU A 659 -11.42 39.95 -2.79
C LEU A 659 -12.81 40.11 -2.12
N GLY A 660 -12.87 40.33 -0.81
CA GLY A 660 -14.13 40.37 -0.06
C GLY A 660 -13.92 40.19 1.44
N THR A 661 -14.97 39.79 2.17
CA THR A 661 -14.91 39.47 3.60
C THR A 661 -15.63 38.15 3.92
N THR A 662 -15.22 37.50 5.00
CA THR A 662 -15.88 36.36 5.65
C THR A 662 -16.07 36.68 7.13
N THR A 663 -16.93 35.95 7.82
CA THR A 663 -17.15 36.14 9.26
C THR A 663 -16.55 35.03 10.11
N LEU A 664 -16.16 35.36 11.34
CA LEU A 664 -15.59 34.46 12.34
C LEU A 664 -16.24 34.64 13.72
N GLN A 665 -16.29 33.57 14.50
CA GLN A 665 -16.66 33.58 15.91
C GLN A 665 -15.74 32.62 16.67
N PHE A 666 -15.39 32.97 17.90
CA PHE A 666 -14.58 32.13 18.78
C PHE A 666 -15.45 31.60 19.92
N ILE A 667 -15.41 30.28 20.16
CA ILE A 667 -16.30 29.61 21.11
C ILE A 667 -15.45 28.80 22.10
N PRO A 668 -15.38 29.18 23.38
CA PRO A 668 -14.65 28.42 24.39
C PRO A 668 -15.40 27.14 24.76
N THR A 669 -14.67 26.06 25.03
CA THR A 669 -15.25 24.78 25.46
C THR A 669 -14.30 23.97 26.33
N ARG A 670 -14.89 23.23 27.29
CA ARG A 670 -14.25 22.19 28.10
C ARG A 670 -14.94 20.83 27.97
N GLY A 671 -15.90 20.70 27.04
CA GLY A 671 -16.59 19.43 26.77
C GLY A 671 -15.81 18.52 25.82
N ILE A 672 -16.49 17.55 25.20
CA ILE A 672 -15.87 16.59 24.27
C ILE A 672 -15.08 17.26 23.12
N LEU A 673 -15.45 18.48 22.72
CA LEU A 673 -14.72 19.24 21.69
C LEU A 673 -13.35 19.73 22.15
N MET A 674 -13.10 19.87 23.46
CA MET A 674 -11.74 20.09 23.98
C MET A 674 -10.89 18.83 23.76
N GLU A 675 -11.43 17.65 24.02
CA GLU A 675 -10.75 16.37 23.78
C GLU A 675 -10.42 16.14 22.29
N MET A 676 -11.29 16.64 21.41
CA MET A 676 -11.16 16.54 19.95
C MET A 676 -10.44 17.73 19.31
N SER A 677 -10.00 18.70 20.12
CA SER A 677 -9.40 19.96 19.62
C SER A 677 -8.15 19.73 18.78
N GLY A 678 -7.37 18.67 19.10
CA GLY A 678 -6.18 18.30 18.35
C GLY A 678 -6.53 17.84 16.93
N GLN A 679 -7.55 16.98 16.80
CA GLN A 679 -8.03 16.50 15.50
C GLN A 679 -8.65 17.63 14.69
N ILE A 680 -9.51 18.45 15.31
CA ILE A 680 -10.14 19.63 14.68
C ILE A 680 -9.10 20.61 14.14
N ALA A 681 -8.02 20.81 14.90
CA ALA A 681 -6.94 21.72 14.55
C ALA A 681 -5.85 21.08 13.68
N ASP A 682 -5.93 19.78 13.36
CA ASP A 682 -4.81 19.01 12.78
C ASP A 682 -3.49 19.33 13.49
N ALA A 683 -3.49 19.12 14.80
CA ALA A 683 -2.42 19.52 15.70
C ALA A 683 -1.85 18.33 16.48
N CYS A 684 -0.56 18.40 16.76
CA CYS A 684 0.23 17.28 17.29
C CYS A 684 -0.12 16.85 18.73
N TRP A 685 -1.04 17.54 19.41
CA TRP A 685 -1.56 17.11 20.72
C TRP A 685 -2.75 16.15 20.62
N ALA A 686 -3.25 15.86 19.40
CA ALA A 686 -4.30 14.86 19.21
C ALA A 686 -3.86 13.50 19.81
N ASP A 687 -4.69 12.98 20.71
CA ASP A 687 -4.52 11.70 21.43
C ASP A 687 -3.17 11.53 22.15
N LYS A 688 -2.56 12.63 22.60
CA LYS A 688 -1.39 12.58 23.50
C LYS A 688 -1.77 12.36 24.98
N TYR A 689 -3.05 12.52 25.29
CA TYR A 689 -3.60 12.49 26.64
C TYR A 689 -4.88 11.65 26.64
N ASP A 690 -5.13 10.96 27.74
CA ASP A 690 -6.37 10.20 27.94
C ASP A 690 -7.55 11.17 28.06
N SER A 691 -7.37 12.27 28.81
CA SER A 691 -8.33 13.35 28.96
C SER A 691 -7.65 14.69 29.21
N LEU A 692 -7.74 15.61 28.24
CA LEU A 692 -7.21 16.96 28.35
C LEU A 692 -7.92 17.75 29.46
N ALA A 693 -9.24 17.61 29.55
CA ALA A 693 -10.05 18.39 30.47
C ALA A 693 -9.82 17.98 31.95
N GLU A 694 -9.44 16.72 32.19
CA GLU A 694 -9.06 16.20 33.50
C GLU A 694 -7.62 16.53 33.86
N ASP A 695 -6.66 16.25 32.96
CA ASP A 695 -5.23 16.46 33.22
C ASP A 695 -4.89 17.96 33.38
N PHE A 696 -5.64 18.84 32.71
CA PHE A 696 -5.39 20.28 32.67
C PHE A 696 -6.62 21.10 33.11
N PRO A 697 -6.86 21.24 34.42
CA PRO A 697 -8.02 21.98 34.94
C PRO A 697 -7.95 23.49 34.65
N ASN A 698 -6.78 24.04 34.35
CA ASN A 698 -6.56 25.44 34.00
C ASN A 698 -6.59 25.72 32.48
N PHE A 699 -6.90 24.72 31.65
CA PHE A 699 -6.95 24.88 30.19
C PHE A 699 -8.39 25.06 29.72
N THR A 700 -8.61 25.80 28.65
CA THR A 700 -9.89 25.85 27.94
C THR A 700 -9.60 25.86 26.46
N SER A 701 -10.28 25.02 25.67
CA SER A 701 -10.09 25.04 24.23
C SER A 701 -10.94 26.15 23.61
N LEU A 702 -10.39 26.82 22.60
CA LEU A 702 -11.08 27.85 21.84
C LEU A 702 -11.37 27.35 20.43
N MET A 703 -12.62 27.04 20.13
CA MET A 703 -13.06 26.65 18.78
C MET A 703 -13.14 27.89 17.88
N ILE A 704 -12.63 27.76 16.64
CA ILE A 704 -12.68 28.82 15.64
C ILE A 704 -13.80 28.48 14.66
N LYS A 705 -14.89 29.24 14.67
CA LYS A 705 -16.06 29.04 13.82
C LYS A 705 -16.08 30.03 12.66
N ALA A 706 -16.15 29.52 11.44
CA ALA A 706 -16.31 30.32 10.23
C ALA A 706 -17.77 30.43 9.79
N ARG A 707 -18.12 31.62 9.31
CA ARG A 707 -19.42 31.98 8.73
C ARG A 707 -20.61 31.62 9.64
N PRO A 708 -20.61 32.04 10.91
CA PRO A 708 -21.70 31.73 11.83
C PRO A 708 -23.06 32.13 11.25
N GLY A 709 -24.05 31.23 11.35
CA GLY A 709 -25.41 31.44 10.87
C GLY A 709 -25.59 31.44 9.35
N LYS A 710 -24.60 30.95 8.59
CA LYS A 710 -24.70 30.74 7.13
C LYS A 710 -24.78 29.24 6.82
N LYS A 711 -25.34 28.89 5.65
CA LYS A 711 -25.50 27.49 5.18
C LYS A 711 -24.20 26.67 5.23
N ASN A 712 -23.05 27.32 5.07
CA ASN A 712 -21.73 26.68 5.08
C ASN A 712 -20.93 27.05 6.34
N GLU A 713 -21.60 27.31 7.46
CA GLU A 713 -20.92 27.49 8.75
C GLU A 713 -20.13 26.23 9.12
N ARG A 714 -18.94 26.41 9.69
CA ARG A 714 -18.11 25.29 10.13
C ARG A 714 -17.07 25.70 11.15
N ILE A 715 -16.75 24.82 12.10
CA ILE A 715 -15.51 24.88 12.87
C ILE A 715 -14.35 24.67 11.91
N VAL A 716 -13.35 25.55 12.00
CA VAL A 716 -12.20 25.61 11.10
C VAL A 716 -10.90 25.66 11.89
N GLY A 717 -10.87 25.12 13.11
CA GLY A 717 -9.66 24.97 13.91
C GLY A 717 -9.90 25.23 15.39
N ALA A 718 -8.83 25.14 16.17
CA ALA A 718 -8.88 25.36 17.61
C ALA A 718 -7.59 26.00 18.14
N ALA A 719 -7.65 26.47 19.38
CA ALA A 719 -6.50 26.88 20.19
C ALA A 719 -6.68 26.44 21.64
N MET A 720 -5.64 26.60 22.46
CA MET A 720 -5.69 26.45 23.92
C MET A 720 -5.53 27.82 24.59
N LEU A 721 -6.40 28.09 25.55
CA LEU A 721 -6.29 29.18 26.51
C LEU A 721 -5.86 28.57 27.84
N ILE A 722 -4.79 29.09 28.42
CA ILE A 722 -4.19 28.56 29.63
C ILE A 722 -4.21 29.66 30.69
N GLU A 723 -4.89 29.39 31.79
CA GLU A 723 -4.90 30.26 32.95
C GLU A 723 -3.62 29.99 33.76
N THR A 724 -2.83 31.04 33.97
CA THR A 724 -1.54 30.98 34.67
C THR A 724 -1.18 32.36 35.22
N HIS A 725 0.07 32.59 35.60
CA HIS A 725 0.54 33.85 36.13
C HIS A 725 1.94 34.18 35.63
N ASP A 726 2.33 35.44 35.72
CA ASP A 726 3.71 35.85 35.51
C ASP A 726 4.56 35.47 36.74
N SER A 727 5.52 34.57 36.58
CA SER A 727 6.42 34.13 37.64
C SER A 727 7.28 35.24 38.24
N GLN A 728 7.39 36.40 37.58
CA GLN A 728 8.17 37.54 38.08
C GLN A 728 7.34 38.53 38.88
N THR A 729 6.10 38.79 38.46
CA THR A 729 5.24 39.84 39.04
C THR A 729 4.10 39.28 39.88
N GLY A 730 3.72 38.01 39.66
CA GLY A 730 2.56 37.35 40.26
C GLY A 730 1.23 37.78 39.63
N GLU A 731 1.23 38.57 38.57
CA GLU A 731 0.01 38.98 37.88
C GLU A 731 -0.59 37.81 37.09
N ASP A 732 -1.91 37.64 37.14
CA ASP A 732 -2.61 36.62 36.39
C ASP A 732 -2.48 36.84 34.88
N VAL A 733 -2.35 35.75 34.13
CA VAL A 733 -2.12 35.73 32.69
C VAL A 733 -3.06 34.71 32.04
N LEU A 734 -3.73 35.13 30.98
CA LEU A 734 -4.45 34.23 30.08
C LEU A 734 -3.62 34.01 28.81
N LEU A 735 -3.02 32.84 28.70
CA LEU A 735 -2.03 32.50 27.68
C LEU A 735 -2.66 31.75 26.50
N ILE A 736 -2.49 32.29 25.29
CA ILE A 736 -2.83 31.64 24.02
C ILE A 736 -1.70 30.69 23.62
N ARG A 737 -2.06 29.44 23.31
CA ARG A 737 -1.15 28.41 22.81
C ARG A 737 -1.78 27.59 21.69
N GLY A 738 -0.98 27.17 20.71
CA GLY A 738 -1.42 26.27 19.65
C GLY A 738 -2.53 26.86 18.78
N LEU A 739 -2.40 28.13 18.37
CA LEU A 739 -3.41 28.83 17.58
C LEU A 739 -3.46 28.25 16.16
N ASN A 740 -4.32 27.26 15.94
CA ASN A 740 -4.29 26.42 14.74
C ASN A 740 -5.64 26.44 14.01
N PRO A 741 -5.95 27.51 13.25
CA PRO A 741 -6.98 27.43 12.20
C PRO A 741 -6.55 26.37 11.19
N THR A 742 -7.44 25.63 10.54
CA THR A 742 -7.12 24.66 9.46
C THR A 742 -6.34 25.32 8.32
N GLU A 743 -5.37 24.60 7.75
CA GLU A 743 -4.48 25.09 6.67
C GLU A 743 -5.30 25.64 5.48
N ASN A 744 -6.33 24.89 5.09
CA ASN A 744 -7.25 25.25 4.00
C ASN A 744 -8.07 26.51 4.25
N TYR A 745 -8.20 26.94 5.50
CA TYR A 745 -8.95 28.12 5.88
C TYR A 745 -8.05 29.35 6.04
N ILE A 746 -6.91 29.21 6.73
CA ILE A 746 -6.01 30.34 6.99
C ILE A 746 -5.45 30.96 5.70
N HIS A 747 -5.30 30.17 4.63
CA HIS A 747 -4.88 30.66 3.30
C HIS A 747 -5.95 31.43 2.52
N LYS A 748 -7.18 31.51 3.02
CA LYS A 748 -8.30 32.18 2.35
C LYS A 748 -8.69 33.51 3.00
N ILE A 749 -8.02 33.88 4.08
CA ILE A 749 -8.34 35.07 4.89
C ILE A 749 -7.08 35.88 5.16
N ASP A 750 -7.25 37.16 5.49
CA ASP A 750 -6.15 38.01 5.93
C ASP A 750 -5.68 37.54 7.31
N VAL A 751 -4.40 37.16 7.38
CA VAL A 751 -3.78 36.58 8.58
C VAL A 751 -3.68 37.63 9.70
N GLY A 752 -3.47 38.91 9.35
CA GLY A 752 -3.34 39.97 10.34
C GLY A 752 -4.69 40.30 10.97
N GLU A 753 -5.74 40.43 10.17
CA GLU A 753 -7.10 40.60 10.69
C GLU A 753 -7.56 39.40 11.52
N PHE A 754 -7.22 38.17 11.09
CA PHE A 754 -7.47 36.96 11.88
C PHE A 754 -6.77 37.01 13.25
N TYR A 755 -5.46 37.32 13.28
CA TYR A 755 -4.70 37.42 14.52
C TYR A 755 -5.29 38.49 15.45
N ASN A 756 -5.61 39.67 14.91
CA ASN A 756 -6.18 40.76 15.69
C ASN A 756 -7.55 40.39 16.29
N ALA A 757 -8.38 39.64 15.56
CA ALA A 757 -9.67 39.17 16.07
C ALA A 757 -9.49 38.18 17.24
N VAL A 758 -8.52 37.27 17.16
CA VAL A 758 -8.20 36.34 18.26
C VAL A 758 -7.67 37.11 19.47
N VAL A 759 -6.74 38.05 19.27
CA VAL A 759 -6.18 38.86 20.35
C VAL A 759 -7.27 39.71 21.01
N ASP A 760 -8.15 40.36 20.26
CA ASP A 760 -9.27 41.14 20.81
C ASP A 760 -10.18 40.28 21.70
N TYR A 761 -10.55 39.09 21.23
CA TYR A 761 -11.35 38.16 22.02
C TYR A 761 -10.66 37.75 23.32
N VAL A 762 -9.37 37.39 23.24
CA VAL A 762 -8.60 36.95 24.42
C VAL A 762 -8.34 38.11 25.37
N SER A 763 -8.11 39.33 24.88
CA SER A 763 -7.98 40.53 25.69
C SER A 763 -9.26 40.80 26.50
N LYS A 764 -10.44 40.73 25.87
CA LYS A 764 -11.73 40.86 26.57
C LYS A 764 -11.96 39.75 27.59
N THR A 765 -11.59 38.52 27.26
CA THR A 765 -11.72 37.37 28.17
C THR A 765 -10.77 37.49 29.36
N ALA A 766 -9.52 37.92 29.12
CA ALA A 766 -8.52 38.16 30.14
C ALA A 766 -8.95 39.30 31.07
N GLU A 767 -9.48 40.40 30.54
CA GLU A 767 -10.03 41.51 31.32
C GLU A 767 -11.18 41.04 32.24
N ALA A 768 -12.11 40.25 31.71
CA ALA A 768 -13.20 39.66 32.50
C ALA A 768 -12.70 38.70 33.59
N ALA A 769 -11.54 38.06 33.37
CA ALA A 769 -10.86 37.20 34.34
C ALA A 769 -9.94 37.96 35.32
N GLY A 770 -9.73 39.27 35.13
CA GLY A 770 -8.73 40.04 35.90
C GLY A 770 -7.27 39.73 35.53
N ALA A 771 -7.03 39.13 34.38
CA ALA A 771 -5.74 38.67 33.89
C ALA A 771 -5.21 39.53 32.73
N LYS A 772 -3.93 39.39 32.40
CA LYS A 772 -3.30 39.98 31.21
C LYS A 772 -3.30 38.98 30.04
N PRO A 773 -3.63 39.39 28.81
CA PRO A 773 -3.59 38.50 27.66
C PRO A 773 -2.14 38.28 27.21
N ALA A 774 -1.78 37.03 26.93
CA ALA A 774 -0.46 36.67 26.43
C ALA A 774 -0.54 35.63 25.31
N ILE A 775 0.52 35.49 24.53
CA ILE A 775 0.67 34.45 23.51
C ILE A 775 2.05 33.82 23.58
N VAL A 776 2.12 32.51 23.35
CA VAL A 776 3.38 31.80 23.13
C VAL A 776 3.95 32.21 21.76
N ILE A 777 5.21 32.66 21.73
CA ILE A 777 5.98 32.90 20.50
C ILE A 777 7.31 32.16 20.63
N ASP A 778 7.30 30.91 20.19
CA ASP A 778 8.47 30.04 20.16
C ASP A 778 9.44 30.37 19.01
N ASP A 779 10.48 29.57 18.88
CA ASP A 779 11.50 29.60 17.83
C ASP A 779 11.11 28.76 16.60
N HIS A 780 9.81 28.44 16.44
CA HIS A 780 9.22 27.52 15.45
C HIS A 780 9.76 26.09 15.47
N SER A 781 10.55 25.71 16.48
CA SER A 781 11.17 24.38 16.58
C SER A 781 10.25 23.33 17.21
N GLY A 782 8.94 23.62 17.33
CA GLY A 782 7.97 22.78 18.03
C GLY A 782 6.49 23.11 17.83
N GLY A 783 6.12 24.09 17.01
CA GLY A 783 4.70 24.41 16.74
C GLY A 783 3.87 24.83 17.97
N SER A 784 4.52 25.24 19.09
CA SER A 784 3.81 25.60 20.33
C SER A 784 3.00 26.90 20.18
N THR A 785 3.46 27.77 19.28
CA THR A 785 2.72 28.96 18.84
C THR A 785 1.56 28.56 17.92
N THR A 786 1.91 28.00 16.76
CA THR A 786 1.02 27.49 15.72
C THR A 786 1.84 26.62 14.76
N ASN A 787 1.23 25.61 14.14
CA ASN A 787 1.84 24.87 13.02
C ASN A 787 1.54 25.49 11.65
N ARG A 788 0.80 26.61 11.61
CA ARG A 788 0.46 27.33 10.38
C ARG A 788 1.57 28.32 10.00
N PRO A 789 2.33 28.09 8.92
CA PRO A 789 3.51 28.88 8.61
C PRO A 789 3.20 30.36 8.39
N THR A 790 2.14 30.66 7.64
CA THR A 790 1.73 32.04 7.31
C THR A 790 1.33 32.81 8.57
N LEU A 791 0.57 32.17 9.47
CA LEU A 791 0.19 32.74 10.76
C LEU A 791 1.40 32.90 11.69
N TYR A 792 2.27 31.89 11.77
CA TYR A 792 3.48 31.97 12.58
C TYR A 792 4.39 33.11 12.12
N GLY A 793 4.60 33.26 10.80
CA GLY A 793 5.39 34.33 10.23
C GLY A 793 4.88 35.72 10.64
N TYR A 794 3.56 35.90 10.62
CA TYR A 794 2.91 37.13 11.09
C TYR A 794 3.11 37.36 12.59
N ILE A 795 2.82 36.37 13.44
CA ILE A 795 2.96 36.48 14.91
C ILE A 795 4.42 36.77 15.29
N ARG A 796 5.37 36.06 14.67
CA ARG A 796 6.80 36.22 14.93
C ARG A 796 7.31 37.61 14.59
N ALA A 797 6.77 38.24 13.54
CA ALA A 797 7.12 39.61 13.17
C ALA A 797 6.69 40.65 14.24
N GLN A 798 5.65 40.36 15.03
CA GLN A 798 5.19 41.21 16.13
C GLN A 798 6.09 41.11 17.37
N GLN A 799 6.73 39.96 17.58
CA GLN A 799 7.49 39.65 18.80
C GLN A 799 8.42 40.76 19.30
N PRO A 800 9.22 41.46 18.46
CA PRO A 800 10.14 42.51 18.95
C PRO A 800 9.43 43.68 19.65
N THR A 801 8.13 43.85 19.41
CA THR A 801 7.31 44.93 19.99
C THR A 801 6.54 44.51 21.25
N LEU A 802 6.49 43.21 21.54
CA LEU A 802 5.69 42.65 22.62
C LEU A 802 6.54 42.44 23.89
N PRO A 803 6.07 42.89 25.07
CA PRO A 803 6.75 42.61 26.33
C PRO A 803 6.80 41.09 26.59
N LYS A 804 7.95 40.58 27.07
CA LYS A 804 8.05 39.19 27.51
C LYS A 804 7.34 38.99 28.84
N VAL A 805 6.75 37.80 29.03
CA VAL A 805 6.20 37.32 30.29
C VAL A 805 6.77 35.93 30.59
N SER A 806 7.13 35.67 31.85
CA SER A 806 7.65 34.37 32.29
C SER A 806 6.50 33.59 32.92
N VAL A 807 6.24 32.37 32.47
CA VAL A 807 5.13 31.55 33.02
C VAL A 807 5.66 30.27 33.68
N PRO A 808 5.03 29.77 34.75
CA PRO A 808 5.43 28.53 35.41
C PRO A 808 5.38 27.32 34.48
N ARG A 809 6.42 26.48 34.53
CA ARG A 809 6.51 25.29 33.68
C ARG A 809 5.48 24.23 34.06
N ASP A 810 5.23 24.03 35.34
CA ASP A 810 4.25 23.06 35.86
C ASP A 810 2.81 23.36 35.41
N GLU A 811 2.44 24.64 35.29
CA GLU A 811 1.11 25.04 34.81
C GLU A 811 1.00 25.06 33.28
N THR A 812 2.12 25.19 32.57
CA THR A 812 2.14 25.44 31.13
C THR A 812 2.92 24.41 30.33
N PHE A 813 3.39 23.31 30.91
CA PHE A 813 4.05 22.25 30.14
C PHE A 813 3.00 21.37 29.46
N PHE A 814 2.99 21.38 28.13
CA PHE A 814 1.98 20.69 27.33
C PHE A 814 2.57 20.17 26.02
N ASN A 815 2.17 18.96 25.64
CA ASN A 815 2.65 18.25 24.45
C ASN A 815 4.19 18.23 24.33
N THR A 816 4.90 17.95 25.43
CA THR A 816 6.37 17.95 25.54
C THR A 816 7.08 19.30 25.41
N TYR A 817 6.35 20.41 25.22
CA TYR A 817 6.96 21.73 25.03
C TYR A 817 6.90 22.60 26.30
N ASP A 818 8.07 23.12 26.66
CA ASP A 818 8.26 24.13 27.70
C ASP A 818 8.17 25.54 27.08
N VAL A 819 7.21 26.33 27.56
CA VAL A 819 6.92 27.69 27.10
C VAL A 819 7.26 28.76 28.14
N SER A 820 7.86 28.38 29.27
CA SER A 820 8.14 29.26 30.42
C SER A 820 8.86 30.56 30.07
N SER A 821 9.75 30.53 29.08
CA SER A 821 10.53 31.70 28.60
C SER A 821 10.16 32.16 27.18
N LYS A 822 9.02 31.69 26.66
CA LYS A 822 8.60 31.89 25.26
C LYS A 822 7.30 32.71 25.14
N SER A 823 6.77 33.24 26.23
CA SER A 823 5.48 33.95 26.25
C SER A 823 5.65 35.46 26.18
N HIS A 824 4.70 36.15 25.55
CA HIS A 824 4.71 37.60 25.36
C HIS A 824 3.32 38.17 25.60
N LEU A 825 3.23 39.31 26.29
CA LEU A 825 1.97 40.04 26.47
C LEU A 825 1.50 40.60 25.13
N VAL A 826 0.23 40.40 24.79
CA VAL A 826 -0.40 40.98 23.60
C VAL A 826 -1.20 42.22 23.98
N ARG A 827 -1.44 43.10 23.00
CA ARG A 827 -2.15 44.38 23.20
C ARG A 827 -3.49 44.35 22.52
#